data_AF-A0A812MU87-F1
#
_entry.id   AF-A0A812MU87-F1
#
_cell.length_a   1.000
_cell.length_b   1.000
_cell.length_c   1.000
_cell.angle_alpha   90.00
_cell.angle_beta   90.00
_cell.angle_gamma   90.00
#
_symmetry.space_group_name_H-M   'P 1'
#
loop_
_entity.id
_entity.type
_entity.pdbx_description
1 polymer ?
#
loop_
_entity_poly.entity_id
_entity_poly.type
_entity_poly.pdbx_seq_one_letter_code
_entity_poly.pdbx_strand_id
1 'polypeptide(L)'
;MCMHTHIPGMLLQGTCSQWLQLQGLARSSKLSSSSKDSSQQGLEVGMAMSAADSVMIEGFLKAAEAGKLVQSIDSLHQFLVQQGLAWKQVIHCQHIGVHSENRDGLGCSSSHVHELLTSIASIGFSQQEVKGICLEVPSGAEGDPIREFNDNLIKESGNKLAPLTGMRYASIVGSHANQAARCLFFRTPHEDTRLTNDGKLSLERLESLDPAWAKSITNGHEWLVVSFQVARSFPQYVLLAQAAGNAAGQIAAVEHEVQLAKRVNASIAAFLQRTKSQSVTYQDVATEILRSRSPHAAALPSIFTFVMKCGGGTGTTSFMSKTVQRLLQGIENLESVLGDFEVELAAVVLQKKKIAKHDSIEEAATTWLQKFGVSSLRIFNEEGKLLSDSRVADLGFKSGMEVIRKADDTKGTIVDISSENVRLKMADGKMYEASAQSFVDGKWKQHVPKQEPTLFKEWATYSPVKNDELTMSVVRGLVSSSMIEQYTSMKLDQLDVFLKPSRDVQVKSSFAVHGLKLPIASSRIDFRVHGEKIPSGSFQVALMVGASSTKPSHTISVQPFVQAPKEGSKQGFLNPAWIMKCTSDYDEGNMEFHCSGKNWANQKLSSTSTSMTLPVIRNYTKLESGDSLVLYRPELAKTQEVETLQPVSKRPRK
;
A
#
# COMPACT_ATOMS: atom_id res chain seq x y z
N MET A 1 -22.56 59.79 -11.73
CA MET A 1 -23.58 60.87 -11.82
C MET A 1 -23.88 61.09 -13.31
N CYS A 2 -25.16 61.34 -13.66
CA CYS A 2 -25.81 61.26 -14.99
C CYS A 2 -26.08 59.81 -15.46
N MET A 3 -27.30 59.26 -15.46
CA MET A 3 -28.60 59.58 -16.13
C MET A 3 -28.64 59.32 -17.64
N HIS A 4 -29.62 58.50 -18.07
CA HIS A 4 -30.58 58.64 -19.21
C HIS A 4 -31.00 57.24 -19.72
N THR A 5 -32.20 56.88 -20.19
CA THR A 5 -33.61 57.36 -20.17
C THR A 5 -34.42 56.30 -20.97
N HIS A 6 -35.70 56.10 -20.62
CA HIS A 6 -36.83 55.65 -21.47
C HIS A 6 -36.99 54.21 -22.04
N ILE A 7 -38.27 53.81 -22.06
CA ILE A 7 -39.01 52.55 -22.36
C ILE A 7 -39.89 52.83 -23.61
N PRO A 8 -40.20 51.93 -24.60
CA PRO A 8 -41.22 50.83 -24.54
C PRO A 8 -40.94 49.65 -25.53
N GLY A 9 -41.67 48.52 -25.68
CA GLY A 9 -42.94 47.96 -25.22
C GLY A 9 -43.51 46.99 -26.31
N MET A 10 -43.92 45.76 -25.90
CA MET A 10 -44.93 44.83 -26.47
C MET A 10 -44.79 44.12 -27.84
N LEU A 11 -44.96 42.77 -27.81
CA LEU A 11 -45.95 41.92 -28.53
C LEU A 11 -45.81 40.47 -27.98
N LEU A 12 -46.75 39.93 -27.19
CA LEU A 12 -47.88 39.02 -27.54
C LEU A 12 -47.40 37.71 -28.23
N GLN A 13 -47.81 36.46 -27.97
CA GLN A 13 -48.91 35.82 -27.23
C GLN A 13 -48.68 34.30 -27.39
N GLY A 14 -49.03 33.45 -26.41
CA GLY A 14 -48.98 31.99 -26.54
C GLY A 14 -49.36 31.25 -25.25
N THR A 15 -50.64 30.98 -25.09
CA THR A 15 -51.36 30.30 -24.00
C THR A 15 -50.89 28.86 -23.75
N CYS A 16 -50.63 28.43 -22.51
CA CYS A 16 -51.57 27.85 -21.51
C CYS A 16 -52.23 26.50 -21.91
N SER A 17 -51.93 25.48 -21.09
CA SER A 17 -52.76 24.31 -20.76
C SER A 17 -52.82 23.09 -21.69
N GLN A 18 -52.87 21.93 -21.00
CA GLN A 18 -53.19 20.56 -21.44
C GLN A 18 -52.07 19.72 -22.04
N TRP A 19 -51.37 18.96 -21.17
CA TRP A 19 -51.18 17.51 -21.31
C TRP A 19 -51.00 16.91 -19.91
N LEU A 20 -52.13 16.81 -19.19
CA LEU A 20 -52.30 16.02 -17.98
C LEU A 20 -53.61 15.25 -18.14
N GLN A 21 -53.58 14.17 -18.94
CA GLN A 21 -54.51 13.04 -18.93
C GLN A 21 -54.09 12.03 -20.02
N LEU A 22 -54.26 10.73 -19.71
CA LEU A 22 -53.81 9.51 -20.43
C LEU A 22 -52.38 9.10 -20.00
N GLN A 23 -52.14 8.10 -19.14
CA GLN A 23 -52.85 6.84 -18.96
C GLN A 23 -52.82 6.38 -17.49
N GLY A 24 -54.01 6.08 -16.96
CA GLY A 24 -54.22 5.08 -15.93
C GLY A 24 -55.19 4.03 -16.47
N LEU A 25 -54.69 2.80 -16.67
CA LEU A 25 -55.38 1.50 -16.82
C LEU A 25 -54.24 0.49 -16.58
N ALA A 26 -54.22 -0.49 -15.68
CA ALA A 26 -55.08 -1.07 -14.64
C ALA A 26 -54.08 -1.78 -13.67
N ARG A 27 -54.28 -2.00 -12.38
CA ARG A 27 -55.42 -2.59 -11.68
C ARG A 27 -55.39 -2.22 -10.18
N SER A 28 -56.60 -1.96 -9.69
CA SER A 28 -57.16 -2.19 -8.34
C SER A 28 -56.47 -3.34 -7.57
N SER A 29 -56.31 -3.32 -6.24
CA SER A 29 -57.42 -3.11 -5.30
C SER A 29 -57.05 -2.80 -3.85
N LYS A 30 -57.80 -1.83 -3.31
CA LYS A 30 -58.39 -1.72 -1.96
C LYS A 30 -57.45 -1.60 -0.76
N LEU A 31 -57.44 -0.41 -0.16
CA LEU A 31 -57.86 -0.21 1.23
C LEU A 31 -58.37 1.22 1.41
N SER A 32 -59.49 1.32 2.13
CA SER A 32 -60.33 2.51 2.31
C SER A 32 -59.67 3.58 3.18
N SER A 33 -59.93 4.82 2.79
CA SER A 33 -59.64 6.07 3.48
C SER A 33 -60.31 6.18 4.86
N SER A 34 -59.56 6.67 5.85
CA SER A 34 -60.05 7.75 6.72
C SER A 34 -58.89 8.66 7.12
N SER A 35 -58.92 9.88 6.60
CA SER A 35 -58.03 10.99 6.92
C SER A 35 -58.27 11.54 8.33
N LYS A 36 -57.20 11.89 9.05
CA LYS A 36 -57.11 13.12 9.86
C LYS A 36 -55.65 13.52 10.06
N ASP A 37 -55.39 14.79 9.74
CA ASP A 37 -54.15 15.55 9.94
C ASP A 37 -53.52 15.39 11.33
N SER A 38 -52.18 15.30 11.39
CA SER A 38 -51.34 16.38 11.92
C SER A 38 -49.86 15.97 12.07
N SER A 39 -48.98 16.89 11.68
CA SER A 39 -47.60 17.13 12.14
C SER A 39 -46.49 16.11 11.83
N GLN A 40 -45.54 16.57 10.99
CA GLN A 40 -44.09 16.36 11.04
C GLN A 40 -43.57 15.12 11.79
N GLN A 41 -43.24 14.08 11.02
CA GLN A 41 -42.11 13.19 11.27
C GLN A 41 -41.74 12.56 9.91
N GLY A 42 -40.52 12.83 9.43
CA GLY A 42 -40.00 12.13 8.27
C GLY A 42 -39.88 10.65 8.61
N LEU A 43 -40.57 9.79 7.85
CA LEU A 43 -40.53 8.35 8.04
C LEU A 43 -39.10 7.83 7.82
N GLU A 44 -38.46 7.33 8.88
CA GLU A 44 -37.43 6.32 8.79
C GLU A 44 -38.09 5.01 8.34
N VAL A 45 -38.09 4.72 7.04
CA VAL A 45 -38.47 3.39 6.51
C VAL A 45 -37.22 2.52 6.46
N GLY A 46 -36.71 2.10 7.61
CA GLY A 46 -35.73 1.03 7.70
C GLY A 46 -36.45 -0.30 7.86
N MET A 47 -36.51 -1.14 6.82
CA MET A 47 -36.98 -2.52 6.96
C MET A 47 -36.02 -3.27 7.90
N ALA A 48 -36.55 -3.86 8.97
CA ALA A 48 -35.75 -4.62 9.92
C ALA A 48 -35.21 -5.90 9.27
N MET A 49 -33.90 -6.14 9.39
CA MET A 49 -33.25 -7.36 8.90
C MET A 49 -33.88 -8.63 9.52
N SER A 50 -34.30 -9.58 8.68
CA SER A 50 -34.91 -10.83 9.14
C SER A 50 -33.85 -11.85 9.58
N ALA A 51 -34.27 -12.88 10.33
CA ALA A 51 -33.39 -13.98 10.70
C ALA A 51 -32.87 -14.76 9.48
N ALA A 52 -33.67 -14.86 8.41
CA ALA A 52 -33.27 -15.50 7.17
C ALA A 52 -32.19 -14.68 6.44
N ASP A 53 -32.33 -13.35 6.43
CA ASP A 53 -31.32 -12.45 5.86
C ASP A 53 -29.99 -12.59 6.58
N SER A 54 -30.02 -12.66 7.92
CA SER A 54 -28.82 -12.84 8.73
C SER A 54 -28.03 -14.10 8.36
N VAL A 55 -28.72 -15.23 8.16
CA VAL A 55 -28.08 -16.50 7.76
C VAL A 55 -27.43 -16.40 6.38
N MET A 56 -28.12 -15.77 5.43
CA MET A 56 -27.59 -15.58 4.07
C MET A 56 -26.37 -14.66 4.07
N ILE A 57 -26.45 -13.54 4.80
CA ILE A 57 -25.33 -12.58 4.94
C ILE A 57 -24.12 -13.28 5.55
N GLU A 58 -24.30 -14.03 6.64
CA GLU A 58 -23.22 -14.79 7.29
C GLU A 58 -22.59 -15.82 6.32
N GLY A 59 -23.41 -16.48 5.51
CA GLY A 59 -22.95 -17.40 4.46
C GLY A 59 -22.03 -16.73 3.44
N PHE A 60 -22.40 -15.55 2.93
CA PHE A 60 -21.55 -14.80 2.00
C PHE A 60 -20.25 -14.32 2.65
N LEU A 61 -20.30 -13.85 3.90
CA LEU A 61 -19.12 -13.38 4.64
C LEU A 61 -18.13 -14.53 4.88
N LYS A 62 -18.60 -15.72 5.30
CA LYS A 62 -17.75 -16.92 5.44
C LYS A 62 -17.12 -17.34 4.11
N ALA A 63 -17.86 -17.26 3.01
CA ALA A 63 -17.33 -17.55 1.69
C ALA A 63 -16.25 -16.56 1.24
N ALA A 64 -16.39 -15.29 1.62
CA ALA A 64 -15.38 -14.26 1.37
C ALA A 64 -14.07 -14.57 2.14
N GLU A 65 -14.17 -14.94 3.41
CA GLU A 65 -13.03 -15.34 4.26
C GLU A 65 -12.34 -16.61 3.76
N ALA A 66 -13.09 -17.54 3.17
CA ALA A 66 -12.57 -18.81 2.65
C ALA A 66 -11.84 -18.69 1.29
N GLY A 67 -11.64 -17.49 0.75
CA GLY A 67 -10.78 -17.24 -0.42
C GLY A 67 -11.49 -16.80 -1.70
N LYS A 68 -12.82 -16.58 -1.68
CA LYS A 68 -13.58 -16.00 -2.82
C LYS A 68 -14.01 -14.57 -2.54
N LEU A 69 -13.08 -13.73 -2.09
CA LEU A 69 -13.35 -12.39 -1.53
C LEU A 69 -14.23 -11.51 -2.44
N VAL A 70 -13.74 -11.14 -3.64
CA VAL A 70 -14.44 -10.20 -4.53
C VAL A 70 -15.80 -10.74 -4.97
N GLN A 71 -15.84 -11.99 -5.44
CA GLN A 71 -17.07 -12.65 -5.90
C GLN A 71 -18.14 -12.72 -4.80
N SER A 72 -17.74 -13.08 -3.57
CA SER A 72 -18.68 -13.26 -2.46
C SER A 72 -19.22 -11.92 -1.97
N ILE A 73 -18.39 -10.89 -1.93
CA ILE A 73 -18.81 -9.52 -1.56
C ILE A 73 -19.71 -8.89 -2.64
N ASP A 74 -19.43 -9.11 -3.92
CA ASP A 74 -20.33 -8.65 -4.99
C ASP A 74 -21.70 -9.33 -4.92
N SER A 75 -21.70 -10.65 -4.66
CA SER A 75 -22.94 -11.42 -4.45
C SER A 75 -23.70 -10.93 -3.21
N LEU A 76 -22.98 -10.62 -2.13
CA LEU A 76 -23.57 -10.02 -0.93
C LEU A 76 -24.19 -8.67 -1.23
N HIS A 77 -23.53 -7.77 -1.94
CA HIS A 77 -24.10 -6.46 -2.29
C HIS A 77 -25.37 -6.60 -3.14
N GLN A 78 -25.40 -7.53 -4.09
CA GLN A 78 -26.61 -7.83 -4.86
C GLN A 78 -27.75 -8.32 -3.96
N PHE A 79 -27.45 -9.22 -3.03
CA PHE A 79 -28.41 -9.71 -2.05
C PHE A 79 -28.94 -8.59 -1.14
N LEU A 80 -28.06 -7.74 -0.60
CA LEU A 80 -28.44 -6.61 0.25
C LEU A 80 -29.36 -5.63 -0.49
N VAL A 81 -29.10 -5.36 -1.78
CA VAL A 81 -29.99 -4.53 -2.60
C VAL A 81 -31.37 -5.17 -2.78
N GLN A 82 -31.43 -6.49 -3.01
CA GLN A 82 -32.70 -7.21 -3.13
C GLN A 82 -33.52 -7.18 -1.84
N GLN A 83 -32.87 -7.23 -0.67
CA GLN A 83 -33.53 -7.16 0.63
C GLN A 83 -33.80 -5.73 1.12
N GLY A 84 -33.45 -4.70 0.35
CA GLY A 84 -33.59 -3.30 0.77
C GLY A 84 -32.62 -2.88 1.90
N LEU A 85 -31.57 -3.67 2.16
CA LEU A 85 -30.52 -3.39 3.12
C LEU A 85 -29.33 -2.62 2.50
N ALA A 86 -29.34 -2.46 1.19
CA ALA A 86 -28.48 -1.55 0.45
C ALA A 86 -29.23 -0.93 -0.75
N TRP A 87 -28.78 0.22 -1.23
CA TRP A 87 -29.38 0.89 -2.38
C TRP A 87 -28.37 1.77 -3.12
N LYS A 88 -28.67 2.13 -4.36
CA LYS A 88 -27.90 3.11 -5.11
C LYS A 88 -28.50 4.49 -4.96
N GLN A 89 -27.66 5.49 -4.66
CA GLN A 89 -28.11 6.87 -4.50
C GLN A 89 -27.06 7.86 -4.99
N VAL A 90 -27.50 8.93 -5.67
CA VAL A 90 -26.63 10.08 -5.97
C VAL A 90 -26.49 10.92 -4.71
N ILE A 91 -25.26 11.07 -4.22
CA ILE A 91 -24.94 11.75 -2.96
C ILE A 91 -23.87 12.82 -3.22
N HIS A 92 -24.14 14.03 -2.74
CA HIS A 92 -23.17 15.13 -2.78
C HIS A 92 -22.00 14.85 -1.84
N CYS A 93 -20.77 15.15 -2.27
CA CYS A 93 -19.53 14.78 -1.56
C CYS A 93 -19.48 15.31 -0.12
N GLN A 94 -20.14 16.44 0.16
CA GLN A 94 -20.23 17.04 1.50
C GLN A 94 -20.88 16.13 2.55
N HIS A 95 -21.78 15.24 2.14
CA HIS A 95 -22.55 14.39 3.06
C HIS A 95 -21.86 13.08 3.41
N ILE A 96 -20.69 12.81 2.82
CA ILE A 96 -19.94 11.56 2.99
C ILE A 96 -18.63 11.86 3.71
N GLY A 97 -18.50 11.35 4.94
CA GLY A 97 -17.23 11.26 5.65
C GLY A 97 -16.53 9.93 5.39
N VAL A 98 -15.58 9.56 6.25
CA VAL A 98 -14.83 8.31 6.21
C VAL A 98 -15.25 7.43 7.38
N HIS A 99 -15.50 6.15 7.15
CA HIS A 99 -15.81 5.22 8.24
C HIS A 99 -14.58 5.04 9.15
N SER A 100 -14.78 4.88 10.46
CA SER A 100 -13.66 4.77 11.43
C SER A 100 -12.75 3.58 11.12
N GLU A 101 -13.33 2.44 10.74
CA GLU A 101 -12.60 1.25 10.31
C GLU A 101 -12.05 1.32 8.87
N ASN A 102 -12.06 2.49 8.21
CA ASN A 102 -11.47 2.61 6.87
C ASN A 102 -9.96 2.43 6.92
N ARG A 103 -9.45 1.52 6.08
CA ARG A 103 -8.00 1.24 5.96
C ARG A 103 -7.41 0.86 7.32
N ASP A 104 -8.03 -0.13 7.96
CA ASP A 104 -7.61 -0.68 9.26
C ASP A 104 -7.53 0.39 10.38
N GLY A 105 -8.45 1.35 10.36
CA GLY A 105 -8.52 2.43 11.36
C GLY A 105 -7.74 3.70 11.02
N LEU A 106 -7.00 3.72 9.90
CA LEU A 106 -6.15 4.86 9.53
C LEU A 106 -6.91 5.99 8.81
N GLY A 107 -8.02 5.68 8.15
CA GLY A 107 -8.74 6.63 7.31
C GLY A 107 -7.96 7.08 6.07
N CYS A 108 -8.00 8.38 5.76
CA CYS A 108 -7.39 8.97 4.57
C CYS A 108 -6.11 9.75 4.86
N SER A 109 -5.10 9.59 4.01
CA SER A 109 -3.90 10.44 4.05
C SER A 109 -4.17 11.76 3.33
N SER A 110 -4.03 12.89 4.01
CA SER A 110 -4.20 14.20 3.38
C SER A 110 -3.24 14.40 2.22
N SER A 111 -1.97 13.98 2.34
CA SER A 111 -1.00 14.09 1.25
C SER A 111 -1.46 13.31 0.01
N HIS A 112 -1.93 12.07 0.20
CA HIS A 112 -2.43 11.26 -0.90
C HIS A 112 -3.72 11.83 -1.51
N VAL A 113 -4.58 12.47 -0.72
CA VAL A 113 -5.79 13.15 -1.24
C VAL A 113 -5.40 14.27 -2.21
N HIS A 114 -4.43 15.12 -1.84
CA HIS A 114 -3.94 16.22 -2.69
C HIS A 114 -3.19 15.71 -3.93
N GLU A 115 -2.40 14.65 -3.79
CA GLU A 115 -1.75 13.97 -4.93
C GLU A 115 -2.77 13.37 -5.91
N LEU A 116 -3.80 12.70 -5.38
CA LEU A 116 -4.89 12.12 -6.18
C LEU A 116 -5.68 13.22 -6.90
N LEU A 117 -5.97 14.33 -6.22
CA LEU A 117 -6.64 15.48 -6.81
C LEU A 117 -5.87 16.01 -8.03
N THR A 118 -4.57 16.24 -7.86
CA THR A 118 -3.67 16.66 -8.94
C THR A 118 -3.61 15.60 -10.06
N SER A 119 -3.74 14.32 -9.70
CA SER A 119 -3.76 13.20 -10.65
C SER A 119 -4.99 13.19 -11.53
N ILE A 120 -6.18 13.27 -10.93
CA ILE A 120 -7.45 13.27 -11.67
C ILE A 120 -7.50 14.49 -12.59
N ALA A 121 -7.13 15.68 -12.10
CA ALA A 121 -7.09 16.90 -12.93
C ALA A 121 -6.12 16.82 -14.11
N SER A 122 -5.02 16.06 -13.98
CA SER A 122 -4.07 15.87 -15.07
C SER A 122 -4.49 14.83 -16.10
N ILE A 123 -5.17 13.77 -15.67
CA ILE A 123 -5.51 12.60 -16.50
C ILE A 123 -6.88 12.79 -17.16
N GLY A 124 -7.79 13.48 -16.48
CA GLY A 124 -9.20 13.57 -16.81
C GLY A 124 -10.03 12.65 -15.91
N PHE A 125 -11.15 13.16 -15.44
CA PHE A 125 -12.11 12.45 -14.63
C PHE A 125 -12.97 11.51 -15.49
N SER A 126 -13.16 10.28 -15.00
CA SER A 126 -14.13 9.34 -15.54
C SER A 126 -15.14 8.96 -14.47
N GLN A 127 -16.41 9.23 -14.76
CA GLN A 127 -17.53 8.85 -13.89
C GLN A 127 -17.60 7.33 -13.68
N GLN A 128 -17.16 6.52 -14.66
CA GLN A 128 -17.21 5.05 -14.58
C GLN A 128 -16.19 4.45 -13.61
N GLU A 129 -15.12 5.20 -13.30
CA GLU A 129 -14.05 4.77 -12.41
C GLU A 129 -14.35 5.06 -10.93
N VAL A 130 -15.39 5.84 -10.66
CA VAL A 130 -15.80 6.16 -9.29
C VAL A 130 -16.76 5.08 -8.81
N LYS A 131 -16.22 4.09 -8.09
CA LYS A 131 -16.99 3.01 -7.47
C LYS A 131 -17.01 3.19 -5.96
N GLY A 132 -17.93 4.04 -5.50
CA GLY A 132 -18.08 4.38 -4.08
C GLY A 132 -18.97 3.41 -3.31
N ILE A 133 -18.51 2.96 -2.14
CA ILE A 133 -19.33 2.23 -1.17
C ILE A 133 -19.29 2.97 0.16
N CYS A 134 -20.46 3.26 0.72
CA CYS A 134 -20.60 3.95 1.99
C CYS A 134 -21.68 3.30 2.87
N LEU A 135 -21.56 3.50 4.18
CA LEU A 135 -22.58 3.12 5.14
C LEU A 135 -23.38 4.33 5.57
N GLU A 136 -24.66 4.13 5.84
CA GLU A 136 -25.47 5.07 6.61
C GLU A 136 -24.87 5.29 8.00
N VAL A 137 -24.84 6.54 8.46
CA VAL A 137 -24.38 6.87 9.82
C VAL A 137 -25.60 7.06 10.71
N PRO A 138 -25.79 6.23 11.75
CA PRO A 138 -26.94 6.33 12.66
C PRO A 138 -27.05 7.72 13.30
N SER A 139 -28.26 8.22 13.50
CA SER A 139 -28.50 9.41 14.30
C SER A 139 -28.16 9.17 15.78
N GLY A 140 -27.67 10.20 16.47
CA GLY A 140 -27.34 10.13 17.90
C GLY A 140 -26.07 9.33 18.22
N ALA A 141 -25.99 8.85 19.46
CA ALA A 141 -24.79 8.30 20.10
C ALA A 141 -24.12 7.15 19.34
N GLU A 142 -24.88 6.34 18.59
CA GLU A 142 -24.33 5.21 17.83
C GLU A 142 -23.47 5.70 16.64
N GLY A 143 -23.81 6.84 16.04
CA GLY A 143 -23.03 7.44 14.94
C GLY A 143 -21.95 8.42 15.39
N ASP A 144 -21.94 8.83 16.66
CA ASP A 144 -21.01 9.84 17.19
C ASP A 144 -19.53 9.43 17.06
N PRO A 145 -19.13 8.17 17.32
CA PRO A 145 -17.74 7.74 17.09
C PRO A 145 -17.26 7.95 15.64
N ILE A 146 -18.14 7.78 14.65
CA ILE A 146 -17.81 8.00 13.23
C ILE A 146 -17.69 9.50 12.94
N ARG A 147 -18.55 10.33 13.54
CA ARG A 147 -18.46 11.80 13.44
C ARG A 147 -17.16 12.32 14.07
N GLU A 148 -16.87 11.89 15.29
CA GLU A 148 -15.65 12.23 16.02
C GLU A 148 -14.38 11.78 15.27
N PHE A 149 -14.40 10.59 14.67
CA PHE A 149 -13.30 10.11 13.84
C PHE A 149 -12.99 11.07 12.69
N ASN A 150 -14.02 11.56 11.98
CA ASN A 150 -13.83 12.51 10.89
C ASN A 150 -13.37 13.88 11.40
N ASP A 151 -13.89 14.36 12.53
CA ASP A 151 -13.43 15.59 13.14
C ASP A 151 -11.94 15.53 13.52
N ASN A 152 -11.51 14.39 14.07
CA ASN A 152 -10.11 14.14 14.39
C ASN A 152 -9.26 14.04 13.12
N LEU A 153 -9.71 13.32 12.10
CA LEU A 153 -9.03 13.20 10.81
C LEU A 153 -8.78 14.58 10.17
N ILE A 154 -9.75 15.48 10.24
CA ILE A 154 -9.62 16.86 9.73
C ILE A 154 -8.62 17.66 10.58
N LYS A 155 -8.73 17.59 11.91
CA LYS A 155 -7.81 18.30 12.83
C LYS A 155 -6.36 17.85 12.63
N GLU A 156 -6.13 16.54 12.55
CA GLU A 156 -4.79 15.96 12.38
C GLU A 156 -4.19 16.23 11.00
N SER A 157 -5.02 16.50 9.99
CA SER A 157 -4.55 16.91 8.66
C SER A 157 -3.93 18.32 8.62
N GLY A 158 -4.02 19.10 9.70
CA GLY A 158 -3.54 20.49 9.73
C GLY A 158 -4.31 21.40 8.77
N ASN A 159 -5.64 21.24 8.70
CA ASN A 159 -6.55 21.94 7.76
C ASN A 159 -6.29 21.65 6.27
N LYS A 160 -5.61 20.54 5.95
CA LYS A 160 -5.44 20.09 4.55
C LYS A 160 -6.66 19.34 4.05
N LEU A 161 -7.56 18.88 4.91
CA LEU A 161 -8.85 18.30 4.52
C LEU A 161 -10.00 19.28 4.75
N ALA A 162 -11.07 19.11 3.97
CA ALA A 162 -12.25 19.96 4.05
C ALA A 162 -13.07 19.72 5.34
N PRO A 163 -13.66 20.78 5.93
CA PRO A 163 -14.51 20.67 7.11
C PRO A 163 -15.76 19.82 6.83
N LEU A 164 -16.18 19.02 7.79
CA LEU A 164 -17.34 18.15 7.67
C LEU A 164 -18.61 18.89 8.12
N THR A 165 -19.61 18.99 7.24
CA THR A 165 -20.90 19.62 7.54
C THR A 165 -22.03 18.71 7.04
N GLY A 166 -22.92 18.31 7.95
CA GLY A 166 -24.09 17.50 7.60
C GLY A 166 -23.76 16.10 7.06
N MET A 167 -22.80 15.40 7.68
CA MET A 167 -22.49 14.00 7.35
C MET A 167 -23.69 13.10 7.61
N ARG A 168 -24.03 12.29 6.60
CA ARG A 168 -25.08 11.26 6.67
C ARG A 168 -24.54 9.86 6.37
N TYR A 169 -23.40 9.79 5.70
CA TYR A 169 -22.79 8.55 5.25
C TYR A 169 -21.30 8.53 5.54
N ALA A 170 -20.73 7.34 5.66
CA ALA A 170 -19.31 7.13 5.89
C ALA A 170 -18.74 6.15 4.87
N SER A 171 -17.76 6.59 4.09
CA SER A 171 -17.17 5.80 3.01
C SER A 171 -16.28 4.69 3.54
N ILE A 172 -16.38 3.52 2.89
CA ILE A 172 -15.45 2.40 3.05
C ILE A 172 -14.67 2.11 1.77
N VAL A 173 -15.23 2.39 0.60
CA VAL A 173 -14.53 2.31 -0.70
C VAL A 173 -14.69 3.65 -1.41
N GLY A 174 -13.62 4.14 -2.05
CA GLY A 174 -13.61 5.44 -2.73
C GLY A 174 -13.34 6.66 -1.83
N SER A 175 -12.89 6.44 -0.58
CA SER A 175 -12.72 7.50 0.42
C SER A 175 -11.83 8.66 -0.03
N HIS A 176 -10.65 8.38 -0.62
CA HIS A 176 -9.72 9.43 -1.06
C HIS A 176 -10.28 10.30 -2.20
N ALA A 177 -11.00 9.69 -3.15
CA ALA A 177 -11.63 10.41 -4.25
C ALA A 177 -12.74 11.34 -3.75
N ASN A 178 -13.55 10.88 -2.79
CA ASN A 178 -14.56 11.72 -2.15
C ASN A 178 -13.93 12.88 -1.36
N GLN A 179 -12.84 12.63 -0.62
CA GLN A 179 -12.12 13.69 0.08
C GLN A 179 -11.52 14.72 -0.89
N ALA A 180 -11.00 14.29 -2.04
CA ALA A 180 -10.52 15.21 -3.07
C ALA A 180 -11.65 16.09 -3.63
N ALA A 181 -12.83 15.51 -3.90
CA ALA A 181 -14.02 16.25 -4.31
C ALA A 181 -14.47 17.25 -3.23
N ARG A 182 -14.41 16.88 -1.94
CA ARG A 182 -14.71 17.80 -0.83
C ARG A 182 -13.71 18.95 -0.75
N CYS A 183 -12.41 18.68 -0.91
CA CYS A 183 -11.38 19.71 -0.93
C CYS A 183 -11.62 20.77 -2.02
N LEU A 184 -12.02 20.32 -3.22
CA LEU A 184 -12.41 21.20 -4.33
C LEU A 184 -13.66 22.03 -4.00
N PHE A 185 -14.71 21.37 -3.49
CA PHE A 185 -15.97 22.04 -3.13
C PHE A 185 -15.79 23.11 -2.03
N PHE A 186 -15.01 22.80 -0.99
CA PHE A 186 -14.76 23.70 0.14
C PHE A 186 -13.55 24.63 -0.06
N ARG A 187 -12.92 24.62 -1.24
CA ARG A 187 -11.83 25.54 -1.63
C ARG A 187 -10.62 25.48 -0.68
N THR A 188 -10.17 24.28 -0.33
CA THR A 188 -8.99 24.11 0.54
C THR A 188 -7.71 24.61 -0.14
N PRO A 189 -6.66 24.98 0.61
CA PRO A 189 -5.36 25.36 0.04
C PRO A 189 -4.76 24.22 -0.80
N HIS A 190 -4.15 24.54 -1.95
CA HIS A 190 -3.51 23.56 -2.83
C HIS A 190 -2.42 24.25 -3.67
N GLU A 191 -1.40 23.50 -4.10
CA GLU A 191 -0.23 24.07 -4.80
C GLU A 191 -0.40 24.13 -6.33
N ASP A 192 -1.19 23.22 -6.93
CA ASP A 192 -1.48 23.21 -8.36
C ASP A 192 -2.24 24.46 -8.83
N THR A 193 -1.53 25.35 -9.52
CA THR A 193 -2.03 26.63 -10.04
C THR A 193 -3.10 26.47 -11.13
N ARG A 194 -3.21 25.29 -11.75
CA ARG A 194 -4.26 25.00 -12.75
C ARG A 194 -5.64 24.88 -12.10
N LEU A 195 -5.67 24.51 -10.81
CA LEU A 195 -6.89 24.22 -10.05
C LEU A 195 -7.19 25.30 -9.01
N THR A 196 -6.33 26.30 -8.85
CA THR A 196 -6.43 27.28 -7.77
C THR A 196 -6.66 28.70 -8.26
N ASN A 197 -7.41 29.46 -7.46
CA ASN A 197 -7.46 30.91 -7.48
C ASN A 197 -6.94 31.39 -6.12
N ASP A 198 -5.92 32.26 -6.10
CA ASP A 198 -5.29 32.77 -4.88
C ASP A 198 -4.81 31.67 -3.92
N GLY A 199 -4.22 30.60 -4.47
CA GLY A 199 -3.68 29.46 -3.70
C GLY A 199 -4.74 28.52 -3.10
N LYS A 200 -6.02 28.70 -3.44
CA LYS A 200 -7.14 27.85 -2.99
C LYS A 200 -7.83 27.19 -4.16
N LEU A 201 -8.26 25.94 -3.98
CA LEU A 201 -8.99 25.20 -5.00
C LEU A 201 -10.23 25.96 -5.48
N SER A 202 -10.51 25.87 -6.77
CA SER A 202 -11.59 26.61 -7.43
C SER A 202 -12.37 25.69 -8.36
N LEU A 203 -13.66 25.51 -8.09
CA LEU A 203 -14.57 24.78 -8.98
C LEU A 203 -14.69 25.44 -10.35
N GLU A 204 -14.57 26.76 -10.45
CA GLU A 204 -14.57 27.50 -11.74
C GLU A 204 -13.34 27.14 -12.59
N ARG A 205 -12.16 27.06 -11.95
CA ARG A 205 -10.93 26.60 -12.61
C ARG A 205 -11.06 25.15 -13.05
N LEU A 206 -11.60 24.31 -12.16
CA LEU A 206 -11.87 22.92 -12.50
C LEU A 206 -12.88 22.81 -13.65
N GLU A 207 -13.95 23.58 -13.67
CA GLU A 207 -14.96 23.55 -14.73
C GLU A 207 -14.37 23.94 -16.08
N SER A 208 -13.41 24.86 -16.10
CA SER A 208 -12.67 25.22 -17.32
C SER A 208 -11.72 24.09 -17.80
N LEU A 209 -11.20 23.28 -16.87
CA LEU A 209 -10.22 22.22 -17.15
C LEU A 209 -10.88 20.86 -17.44
N ASP A 210 -11.85 20.49 -16.61
CA ASP A 210 -12.59 19.24 -16.58
C ASP A 210 -14.06 19.50 -16.14
N PRO A 211 -14.93 19.91 -17.09
CA PRO A 211 -16.34 20.18 -16.81
C PRO A 211 -17.09 18.96 -16.25
N ALA A 212 -16.69 17.75 -16.64
CA ALA A 212 -17.33 16.52 -16.19
C ALA A 212 -17.09 16.31 -14.69
N TRP A 213 -15.87 16.53 -14.22
CA TRP A 213 -15.57 16.43 -12.80
C TRP A 213 -16.27 17.53 -11.99
N ALA A 214 -16.23 18.78 -12.45
CA ALA A 214 -16.91 19.89 -11.79
C ALA A 214 -18.42 19.62 -11.62
N LYS A 215 -19.06 19.07 -12.67
CA LYS A 215 -20.46 18.65 -12.63
C LYS A 215 -20.70 17.50 -11.64
N SER A 216 -19.81 16.52 -11.58
CA SER A 216 -19.90 15.39 -10.64
C SER A 216 -19.78 15.86 -9.18
N ILE A 217 -18.90 16.82 -8.90
CA ILE A 217 -18.77 17.40 -7.56
C ILE A 217 -20.03 18.18 -7.18
N THR A 218 -20.53 19.01 -8.09
CA THR A 218 -21.69 19.90 -7.84
C THR A 218 -23.01 19.14 -7.68
N ASN A 219 -23.22 18.09 -8.49
CA ASN A 219 -24.47 17.33 -8.47
C ASN A 219 -24.41 16.10 -7.56
N GLY A 220 -23.21 15.72 -7.11
CA GLY A 220 -22.96 14.46 -6.43
C GLY A 220 -22.73 13.29 -7.38
N HIS A 221 -22.35 12.18 -6.78
CA HIS A 221 -21.95 10.95 -7.47
C HIS A 221 -22.82 9.77 -7.00
N GLU A 222 -22.97 8.70 -7.80
CA GLU A 222 -23.72 7.50 -7.41
C GLU A 222 -22.90 6.64 -6.42
N TRP A 223 -23.48 6.34 -5.26
CA TRP A 223 -22.89 5.45 -4.25
C TRP A 223 -23.76 4.23 -4.05
N LEU A 224 -23.12 3.09 -3.78
CA LEU A 224 -23.80 2.01 -3.06
C LEU A 224 -23.83 2.38 -1.58
N VAL A 225 -25.03 2.62 -1.06
CA VAL A 225 -25.28 2.88 0.35
C VAL A 225 -25.71 1.58 1.01
N VAL A 226 -25.06 1.23 2.11
CA VAL A 226 -25.40 0.08 2.93
C VAL A 226 -25.98 0.55 4.25
N SER A 227 -27.10 -0.04 4.66
CA SER A 227 -27.73 0.31 5.93
C SER A 227 -26.78 0.04 7.10
N PHE A 228 -26.78 0.94 8.08
CA PHE A 228 -25.98 0.78 9.30
C PHE A 228 -26.30 -0.53 10.05
N GLN A 229 -27.51 -1.06 9.90
CA GLN A 229 -27.93 -2.32 10.51
C GLN A 229 -27.04 -3.50 10.10
N VAL A 230 -26.53 -3.49 8.87
CA VAL A 230 -25.64 -4.55 8.36
C VAL A 230 -24.31 -4.54 9.11
N ALA A 231 -23.65 -3.38 9.23
CA ALA A 231 -22.38 -3.29 9.97
C ALA A 231 -22.56 -3.49 11.48
N ARG A 232 -23.72 -3.09 12.04
CA ARG A 232 -24.06 -3.34 13.44
C ARG A 232 -24.15 -4.84 13.74
N SER A 233 -24.81 -5.60 12.87
CA SER A 233 -24.99 -7.04 13.05
C SER A 233 -23.80 -7.87 12.55
N PHE A 234 -23.04 -7.35 11.59
CA PHE A 234 -21.89 -8.00 10.96
C PHE A 234 -20.70 -7.04 10.84
N PRO A 235 -19.99 -6.72 11.94
CA PRO A 235 -18.88 -5.77 11.93
C PRO A 235 -17.77 -6.12 10.91
N GLN A 236 -17.54 -7.42 10.66
CA GLN A 236 -16.55 -7.93 9.71
C GLN A 236 -16.85 -7.55 8.25
N TYR A 237 -18.10 -7.20 7.93
CA TYR A 237 -18.48 -6.73 6.59
C TYR A 237 -17.62 -5.54 6.14
N VAL A 238 -17.37 -4.59 7.04
CA VAL A 238 -16.63 -3.36 6.74
C VAL A 238 -15.22 -3.67 6.24
N LEU A 239 -14.53 -4.59 6.91
CA LEU A 239 -13.17 -5.01 6.54
C LEU A 239 -13.16 -5.77 5.21
N LEU A 240 -14.08 -6.73 5.03
CA LEU A 240 -14.13 -7.56 3.83
C LEU A 240 -14.52 -6.75 2.58
N ALA A 241 -15.46 -5.80 2.71
CA ALA A 241 -15.86 -4.93 1.60
C ALA A 241 -14.73 -3.99 1.16
N GLN A 242 -13.95 -3.47 2.11
CA GLN A 242 -12.74 -2.69 1.82
C GLN A 242 -11.68 -3.53 1.11
N ALA A 243 -11.41 -4.72 1.61
CA ALA A 243 -10.44 -5.64 1.03
C ALA A 243 -10.84 -6.03 -0.41
N ALA A 244 -12.12 -6.29 -0.65
CA ALA A 244 -12.64 -6.56 -2.00
C ALA A 244 -12.46 -5.37 -2.95
N GLY A 245 -12.79 -4.15 -2.50
CA GLY A 245 -12.58 -2.92 -3.28
C GLY A 245 -11.11 -2.69 -3.65
N ASN A 246 -10.20 -2.93 -2.71
CA ASN A 246 -8.77 -2.80 -2.95
C ASN A 246 -8.23 -3.87 -3.92
N ALA A 247 -8.67 -5.14 -3.75
CA ALA A 247 -8.27 -6.24 -4.63
C ALA A 247 -8.71 -6.00 -6.08
N ALA A 248 -9.94 -5.52 -6.29
CA ALA A 248 -10.43 -5.15 -7.62
C ALA A 248 -9.58 -4.04 -8.27
N GLY A 249 -9.17 -3.03 -7.49
CA GLY A 249 -8.27 -1.98 -7.95
C GLY A 249 -6.87 -2.48 -8.31
N GLN A 250 -6.30 -3.40 -7.52
CA GLN A 250 -4.99 -3.99 -7.81
C GLN A 250 -4.99 -4.90 -9.04
N ILE A 251 -6.05 -5.69 -9.23
CA ILE A 251 -6.21 -6.52 -10.44
C ILE A 251 -6.31 -5.65 -11.71
N ALA A 252 -6.91 -4.47 -11.62
CA ALA A 252 -7.03 -3.53 -12.73
C ALA A 252 -5.75 -2.72 -13.01
N ALA A 253 -4.87 -2.50 -12.02
CA ALA A 253 -3.75 -1.57 -12.07
C ALA A 253 -2.40 -2.16 -12.54
N VAL A 254 -2.42 -3.27 -13.28
CA VAL A 254 -1.20 -4.01 -13.65
C VAL A 254 -0.55 -3.41 -14.91
N GLU A 255 0.01 -2.20 -14.80
CA GLU A 255 1.02 -1.73 -15.77
C GLU A 255 2.41 -2.16 -15.29
N HIS A 256 3.13 -2.93 -16.11
CA HIS A 256 4.50 -3.36 -15.83
C HIS A 256 5.56 -2.45 -16.48
N GLU A 257 6.81 -2.50 -16.00
CA GLU A 257 7.95 -1.70 -16.49
C GLU A 257 8.22 -1.86 -17.99
N VAL A 258 7.95 -3.04 -18.56
CA VAL A 258 8.07 -3.31 -20.00
C VAL A 258 7.03 -2.53 -20.82
N GLN A 259 5.81 -2.38 -20.29
CA GLN A 259 4.77 -1.57 -20.90
C GLN A 259 5.14 -0.07 -20.86
N LEU A 260 5.79 0.39 -19.78
CA LEU A 260 6.35 1.75 -19.71
C LEU A 260 7.51 1.95 -20.71
N ALA A 261 8.41 0.99 -20.85
CA ALA A 261 9.50 1.03 -21.84
C ALA A 261 8.98 1.12 -23.28
N LYS A 262 7.90 0.39 -23.58
CA LYS A 262 7.20 0.46 -24.87
C LYS A 262 6.64 1.87 -25.14
N ARG A 263 5.99 2.47 -24.14
CA ARG A 263 5.46 3.84 -24.23
C ARG A 263 6.59 4.85 -24.48
N VAL A 264 7.72 4.70 -23.78
CA VAL A 264 8.92 5.52 -23.99
C VAL A 264 9.40 5.45 -25.44
N ASN A 265 9.52 4.24 -26.02
CA ASN A 265 9.97 4.07 -27.40
C ASN A 265 9.00 4.71 -28.41
N ALA A 266 7.69 4.54 -28.18
CA ALA A 266 6.66 5.14 -29.03
C ALA A 266 6.69 6.68 -29.00
N SER A 267 6.83 7.28 -27.82
CA SER A 267 6.93 8.74 -27.67
C SER A 267 8.23 9.31 -28.27
N ILE A 268 9.35 8.59 -28.17
CA ILE A 268 10.60 8.95 -28.86
C ILE A 268 10.39 8.96 -30.38
N ALA A 269 9.82 7.88 -30.94
CA ALA A 269 9.60 7.77 -32.38
C ALA A 269 8.66 8.88 -32.90
N ALA A 270 7.57 9.15 -32.19
CA ALA A 270 6.62 10.21 -32.52
C ALA A 270 7.26 11.61 -32.44
N PHE A 271 8.11 11.86 -31.43
CA PHE A 271 8.83 13.12 -31.29
C PHE A 271 9.80 13.37 -32.46
N LEU A 272 10.64 12.38 -32.80
CA LEU A 272 11.60 12.49 -33.89
C LEU A 272 10.91 12.69 -35.24
N GLN A 273 9.80 12.00 -35.48
CA GLN A 273 9.02 12.14 -36.71
C GLN A 273 8.37 13.53 -36.83
N ARG A 274 7.79 14.04 -35.75
CA ARG A 274 7.10 15.35 -35.74
C ARG A 274 8.06 16.54 -35.83
N THR A 275 9.21 16.46 -35.17
CA THR A 275 10.17 17.57 -35.10
C THR A 275 11.22 17.52 -36.19
N LYS A 276 11.34 16.39 -36.90
CA LYS A 276 12.45 16.09 -37.83
C LYS A 276 13.83 16.20 -37.17
N SER A 277 13.89 16.14 -35.83
CA SER A 277 15.13 16.12 -35.07
C SER A 277 15.84 14.78 -35.24
N GLN A 278 17.17 14.79 -35.13
CA GLN A 278 18.01 13.58 -35.10
C GLN A 278 18.30 13.11 -33.66
N SER A 279 17.88 13.89 -32.66
CA SER A 279 18.09 13.59 -31.24
C SER A 279 16.85 13.90 -30.42
N VAL A 280 16.73 13.19 -29.29
CA VAL A 280 15.65 13.35 -28.31
C VAL A 280 16.27 13.32 -26.91
N THR A 281 15.84 14.21 -26.05
CA THR A 281 16.20 14.22 -24.63
C THR A 281 15.05 13.71 -23.78
N TYR A 282 15.34 13.39 -22.51
CA TYR A 282 14.31 12.97 -21.57
C TYR A 282 13.19 14.02 -21.45
N GLN A 283 13.55 15.29 -21.31
CA GLN A 283 12.61 16.41 -21.18
C GLN A 283 11.65 16.55 -22.37
N ASP A 284 12.10 16.17 -23.57
CA ASP A 284 11.30 16.30 -24.80
C ASP A 284 10.07 15.39 -24.82
N VAL A 285 10.13 14.24 -24.14
CA VAL A 285 9.09 13.19 -24.17
C VAL A 285 8.54 12.81 -22.80
N ALA A 286 9.20 13.19 -21.70
CA ALA A 286 8.81 12.83 -20.34
C ALA A 286 7.37 13.25 -20.01
N THR A 287 6.98 14.48 -20.39
CA THR A 287 5.62 14.99 -20.15
C THR A 287 4.55 14.16 -20.85
N GLU A 288 4.84 13.63 -22.04
CA GLU A 288 3.93 12.78 -22.80
C GLU A 288 3.81 11.39 -22.16
N ILE A 289 4.93 10.80 -21.78
CA ILE A 289 5.00 9.45 -21.21
C ILE A 289 4.35 9.41 -19.82
N LEU A 290 4.62 10.42 -19.00
CA LEU A 290 4.08 10.57 -17.64
C LEU A 290 2.60 10.96 -17.60
N ARG A 291 1.97 11.26 -18.75
CA ARG A 291 0.54 11.59 -18.82
C ARG A 291 -0.36 10.48 -18.26
N SER A 292 0.09 9.23 -18.37
CA SER A 292 -0.58 8.03 -17.85
C SER A 292 -0.36 7.76 -16.35
N ARG A 293 0.49 8.56 -15.69
CA ARG A 293 0.92 8.38 -14.28
C ARG A 293 1.24 6.94 -13.90
N SER A 294 2.11 6.33 -14.70
CA SER A 294 2.64 4.99 -14.46
C SER A 294 3.08 4.78 -13.01
N PRO A 295 2.77 3.64 -12.36
CA PRO A 295 3.31 3.29 -11.05
C PRO A 295 4.84 3.21 -11.05
N HIS A 296 5.46 3.07 -12.22
CA HIS A 296 6.90 3.04 -12.43
C HIS A 296 7.51 4.39 -12.83
N ALA A 297 6.80 5.51 -12.60
CA ALA A 297 7.27 6.85 -12.96
C ALA A 297 8.67 7.19 -12.39
N ALA A 298 9.00 6.71 -11.18
CA ALA A 298 10.32 6.90 -10.58
C ALA A 298 11.44 6.19 -11.35
N ALA A 299 11.13 5.10 -12.03
CA ALA A 299 12.07 4.35 -12.87
C ALA A 299 12.18 4.91 -14.31
N LEU A 300 11.34 5.89 -14.68
CA LEU A 300 11.27 6.43 -16.03
C LEU A 300 12.62 6.96 -16.55
N PRO A 301 13.47 7.68 -15.78
CA PRO A 301 14.77 8.13 -16.28
C PRO A 301 15.70 6.97 -16.65
N SER A 302 15.68 5.89 -15.86
CA SER A 302 16.46 4.67 -16.09
C SER A 302 15.93 3.91 -17.31
N ILE A 303 14.60 3.78 -17.43
CA ILE A 303 13.94 3.14 -18.57
C ILE A 303 14.15 3.95 -19.85
N PHE A 304 14.10 5.28 -19.80
CA PHE A 304 14.43 6.16 -20.93
C PHE A 304 15.86 5.94 -21.41
N THR A 305 16.81 5.88 -20.47
CA THR A 305 18.22 5.60 -20.80
C THR A 305 18.38 4.21 -21.41
N PHE A 306 17.69 3.21 -20.87
CA PHE A 306 17.67 1.86 -21.43
C PHE A 306 17.12 1.83 -22.85
N VAL A 307 15.98 2.48 -23.12
CA VAL A 307 15.38 2.57 -24.46
C VAL A 307 16.25 3.38 -25.43
N MET A 308 16.95 4.42 -24.97
CA MET A 308 17.91 5.17 -25.81
C MET A 308 19.13 4.32 -26.19
N LYS A 309 19.61 3.46 -25.27
CA LYS A 309 20.78 2.60 -25.50
C LYS A 309 20.44 1.34 -26.30
N CYS A 310 19.28 0.75 -26.05
CA CYS A 310 18.91 -0.56 -26.54
C CYS A 310 17.76 -0.52 -27.56
N GLY A 311 16.92 0.52 -27.55
CA GLY A 311 15.64 0.54 -28.26
C GLY A 311 15.63 0.93 -29.72
N GLY A 312 16.75 1.41 -30.28
CA GLY A 312 17.04 1.44 -31.73
C GLY A 312 16.26 2.43 -32.62
N GLY A 313 15.55 3.42 -32.07
CA GLY A 313 14.95 4.52 -32.86
C GLY A 313 13.78 4.12 -33.78
N THR A 314 13.48 4.98 -34.77
CA THR A 314 12.31 4.91 -35.69
C THR A 314 12.40 3.83 -36.77
N GLY A 315 13.48 3.05 -36.80
CA GLY A 315 13.62 1.94 -37.75
C GLY A 315 12.66 0.80 -37.41
N THR A 316 12.02 0.22 -38.43
CA THR A 316 11.17 -0.98 -38.32
C THR A 316 11.90 -2.22 -37.78
N THR A 317 13.22 -2.14 -37.59
CA THR A 317 14.10 -3.20 -37.06
C THR A 317 14.60 -2.93 -35.64
N SER A 318 14.10 -1.89 -34.97
CA SER A 318 14.55 -1.52 -33.63
C SER A 318 14.17 -2.57 -32.59
N PHE A 319 15.03 -2.79 -31.57
CA PHE A 319 14.83 -3.79 -30.51
C PHE A 319 13.43 -3.69 -29.89
N MET A 320 13.00 -2.47 -29.56
CA MET A 320 11.70 -2.23 -28.98
C MET A 320 10.56 -2.43 -30.00
N SER A 321 10.74 -2.10 -31.28
CA SER A 321 9.73 -2.40 -32.31
C SER A 321 9.52 -3.90 -32.47
N LYS A 322 10.59 -4.70 -32.40
CA LYS A 322 10.53 -6.18 -32.40
C LYS A 322 9.85 -6.73 -31.14
N THR A 323 10.19 -6.22 -29.94
CA THR A 323 9.54 -6.61 -28.68
C THR A 323 8.03 -6.28 -28.70
N VAL A 324 7.67 -5.14 -29.29
CA VAL A 324 6.29 -4.63 -29.39
C VAL A 324 5.45 -5.40 -30.41
N GLN A 325 6.01 -5.73 -31.57
CA GLN A 325 5.34 -6.54 -32.59
C GLN A 325 5.08 -7.96 -32.08
N ARG A 326 5.99 -8.49 -31.25
CA ARG A 326 5.86 -9.79 -30.58
C ARG A 326 4.88 -9.77 -29.39
N LEU A 327 4.74 -8.65 -28.68
CA LEU A 327 3.72 -8.46 -27.62
C LEU A 327 2.30 -8.21 -28.15
N LEU A 328 2.15 -7.53 -29.29
CA LEU A 328 0.85 -7.18 -29.88
C LEU A 328 0.23 -8.28 -30.75
N GLN A 329 1.01 -9.28 -31.19
CA GLN A 329 0.48 -10.43 -31.92
C GLN A 329 -0.22 -11.47 -31.01
N GLY A 330 -0.43 -11.17 -29.72
CA GLY A 330 -1.10 -12.07 -28.78
C GLY A 330 -0.20 -13.24 -28.43
N ILE A 331 0.49 -13.13 -27.30
CA ILE A 331 1.48 -14.13 -26.87
C ILE A 331 0.78 -15.38 -26.35
N GLU A 332 0.88 -16.48 -27.10
CA GLU A 332 0.68 -17.87 -26.63
C GLU A 332 1.99 -18.55 -26.16
N ASN A 333 3.15 -17.86 -26.14
CA ASN A 333 4.42 -18.50 -25.79
C ASN A 333 5.40 -17.54 -25.09
N LEU A 334 5.41 -17.56 -23.75
CA LEU A 334 6.35 -16.78 -22.92
C LEU A 334 7.77 -17.39 -22.92
N GLU A 335 7.90 -18.70 -23.13
CA GLU A 335 9.18 -19.45 -23.04
C GLU A 335 10.06 -19.31 -24.30
N SER A 336 9.49 -19.17 -25.49
CA SER A 336 10.27 -18.88 -26.72
C SER A 336 10.83 -17.45 -26.73
N VAL A 337 10.17 -16.52 -26.03
CA VAL A 337 10.56 -15.11 -25.96
C VAL A 337 11.75 -14.91 -25.01
N LEU A 338 11.81 -15.65 -23.91
CA LEU A 338 12.97 -15.65 -23.02
C LEU A 338 14.20 -16.31 -23.67
N GLY A 339 14.00 -17.37 -24.46
CA GLY A 339 15.07 -17.99 -25.25
C GLY A 339 15.66 -17.06 -26.31
N ASP A 340 14.82 -16.34 -27.07
CA ASP A 340 15.28 -15.32 -28.03
C ASP A 340 15.98 -14.14 -27.34
N PHE A 341 15.48 -13.73 -26.17
CA PHE A 341 16.07 -12.67 -25.35
C PHE A 341 17.47 -13.04 -24.87
N GLU A 342 17.69 -14.28 -24.44
CA GLU A 342 19.00 -14.79 -24.01
C GLU A 342 19.96 -15.00 -25.18
N VAL A 343 19.47 -15.37 -26.38
CA VAL A 343 20.28 -15.54 -27.60
C VAL A 343 20.71 -14.19 -28.20
N GLU A 344 19.84 -13.17 -28.25
CA GLU A 344 20.24 -11.82 -28.68
C GLU A 344 21.13 -11.13 -27.64
N LEU A 345 20.88 -11.33 -26.34
CA LEU A 345 21.79 -10.88 -25.27
C LEU A 345 23.15 -11.58 -25.38
N ALA A 346 23.17 -12.89 -25.68
CA ALA A 346 24.40 -13.63 -25.96
C ALA A 346 25.10 -13.11 -27.22
N ALA A 347 24.40 -12.77 -28.30
CA ALA A 347 25.00 -12.21 -29.52
C ALA A 347 25.64 -10.82 -29.29
N VAL A 348 25.03 -9.98 -28.47
CA VAL A 348 25.56 -8.66 -28.07
C VAL A 348 26.77 -8.82 -27.14
N VAL A 349 26.75 -9.81 -26.24
CA VAL A 349 27.90 -10.18 -25.38
C VAL A 349 29.02 -10.85 -26.20
N LEU A 350 28.71 -11.52 -27.31
CA LEU A 350 29.65 -12.30 -28.14
C LEU A 350 30.27 -11.56 -29.34
N GLN A 351 30.02 -10.26 -29.56
CA GLN A 351 30.70 -9.49 -30.63
C GLN A 351 32.16 -9.08 -30.32
N LYS A 352 32.97 -10.07 -29.93
CA LYS A 352 34.42 -10.12 -30.20
C LYS A 352 34.79 -11.47 -30.81
N LYS A 353 34.27 -11.81 -31.99
CA LYS A 353 35.00 -12.62 -32.99
C LYS A 353 34.26 -12.66 -34.33
N LYS A 354 35.01 -12.38 -35.41
CA LYS A 354 34.58 -12.55 -36.80
C LYS A 354 34.17 -14.01 -37.04
N ILE A 355 32.92 -14.26 -37.40
CA ILE A 355 32.50 -15.53 -37.99
C ILE A 355 32.70 -15.43 -39.49
N ALA A 356 33.45 -16.39 -40.05
CA ALA A 356 33.80 -16.46 -41.45
C ALA A 356 32.60 -16.93 -42.31
N LYS A 357 32.74 -16.72 -43.62
CA LYS A 357 31.66 -16.52 -44.59
C LYS A 357 30.92 -17.78 -45.08
N HIS A 358 30.86 -18.90 -44.36
CA HIS A 358 30.32 -20.14 -44.96
C HIS A 358 29.44 -21.08 -44.13
N ASP A 359 28.92 -20.68 -42.96
CA ASP A 359 27.90 -21.50 -42.28
C ASP A 359 26.53 -20.83 -42.42
N SER A 360 25.54 -21.53 -42.96
CA SER A 360 24.17 -21.01 -43.09
C SER A 360 23.51 -20.88 -41.70
N ILE A 361 22.64 -19.87 -41.52
CA ILE A 361 21.92 -19.62 -40.25
C ILE A 361 21.12 -20.87 -39.80
N GLU A 362 20.66 -21.65 -40.78
CA GLU A 362 19.89 -22.88 -40.58
C GLU A 362 20.74 -24.03 -40.03
N GLU A 363 21.99 -24.19 -40.49
CA GLU A 363 22.94 -25.16 -39.90
C GLU A 363 23.42 -24.74 -38.51
N ALA A 364 23.64 -23.44 -38.29
CA ALA A 364 24.00 -22.91 -36.98
C ALA A 364 22.87 -23.09 -35.95
N ALA A 365 21.62 -22.86 -36.36
CA ALA A 365 20.43 -23.09 -35.54
C ALA A 365 20.20 -24.59 -35.27
N THR A 366 20.36 -25.46 -36.28
CA THR A 366 20.17 -26.90 -36.14
C THR A 366 21.24 -27.55 -35.25
N THR A 367 22.51 -27.14 -35.39
CA THR A 367 23.62 -27.63 -34.55
C THR A 367 23.47 -27.16 -33.10
N TRP A 368 22.93 -25.97 -32.88
CA TRP A 368 22.61 -25.45 -31.55
C TRP A 368 21.39 -26.16 -30.94
N LEU A 369 20.31 -26.35 -31.70
CA LEU A 369 19.09 -27.08 -31.26
C LEU A 369 19.37 -28.56 -30.95
N GLN A 370 20.25 -29.24 -31.70
CA GLN A 370 20.70 -30.60 -31.38
C GLN A 370 21.59 -30.67 -30.11
N LYS A 371 22.38 -29.62 -29.85
CA LYS A 371 23.22 -29.51 -28.65
C LYS A 371 22.40 -29.24 -27.38
N PHE A 372 21.20 -28.65 -27.51
CA PHE A 372 20.32 -28.25 -26.40
C PHE A 372 18.95 -28.96 -26.35
N GLY A 373 18.65 -29.85 -27.29
CA GLY A 373 17.56 -30.83 -27.20
C GLY A 373 16.13 -30.31 -27.46
N VAL A 374 15.94 -29.26 -28.28
CA VAL A 374 14.61 -28.65 -28.54
C VAL A 374 14.03 -29.12 -29.87
N SER A 375 12.79 -29.64 -29.87
CA SER A 375 12.33 -30.59 -30.91
C SER A 375 11.25 -30.17 -31.92
N SER A 376 10.49 -29.05 -31.82
CA SER A 376 9.47 -28.73 -32.86
C SER A 376 8.82 -27.33 -32.75
N LEU A 377 8.43 -26.74 -33.90
CA LEU A 377 7.66 -25.48 -34.08
C LEU A 377 6.27 -25.80 -34.68
N ARG A 378 5.21 -25.05 -34.31
CA ARG A 378 3.82 -25.31 -34.77
C ARG A 378 3.56 -24.86 -36.21
N ILE A 379 2.95 -25.72 -37.03
CA ILE A 379 2.61 -25.44 -38.46
C ILE A 379 1.09 -25.61 -38.65
N PHE A 380 0.44 -24.77 -39.46
CA PHE A 380 -1.01 -24.81 -39.81
C PHE A 380 -1.20 -24.91 -41.33
N ASN A 381 -2.28 -25.56 -41.79
CA ASN A 381 -2.63 -25.64 -43.20
C ASN A 381 -3.44 -24.42 -43.68
N GLU A 382 -3.72 -24.39 -44.99
CA GLU A 382 -4.42 -23.28 -45.67
C GLU A 382 -5.88 -23.11 -45.22
N GLU A 383 -6.51 -24.14 -44.63
CA GLU A 383 -7.85 -24.04 -44.02
C GLU A 383 -7.82 -23.60 -42.54
N GLY A 384 -6.64 -23.26 -42.00
CA GLY A 384 -6.49 -22.83 -40.61
C GLY A 384 -6.50 -23.98 -39.59
N LYS A 385 -6.37 -25.22 -40.04
CA LYS A 385 -6.24 -26.41 -39.19
C LYS A 385 -4.76 -26.67 -38.89
N LEU A 386 -4.44 -26.90 -37.62
CA LEU A 386 -3.06 -27.19 -37.17
C LEU A 386 -2.55 -28.46 -37.86
N LEU A 387 -1.47 -28.34 -38.65
CA LEU A 387 -0.79 -29.46 -39.31
C LEU A 387 0.06 -30.26 -38.33
N SER A 388 0.55 -29.62 -37.27
CA SER A 388 1.53 -30.22 -36.39
C SER A 388 0.97 -30.73 -35.07
N ASP A 389 1.76 -31.59 -34.47
CA ASP A 389 1.55 -32.41 -33.26
C ASP A 389 1.41 -31.60 -31.96
N SER A 390 1.20 -30.29 -32.12
CA SER A 390 1.46 -29.32 -31.07
C SER A 390 0.53 -29.50 -29.90
N ARG A 391 -0.78 -29.72 -30.09
CA ARG A 391 -1.75 -29.66 -28.99
C ARG A 391 -1.44 -30.65 -27.85
N VAL A 392 -0.87 -31.80 -28.18
CA VAL A 392 -0.42 -32.79 -27.20
C VAL A 392 0.96 -32.40 -26.64
N ALA A 393 1.88 -31.91 -27.49
CA ALA A 393 3.17 -31.36 -27.07
C ALA A 393 3.08 -30.13 -26.16
N ASP A 394 2.10 -29.27 -26.38
CA ASP A 394 1.79 -28.02 -25.68
C ASP A 394 1.23 -28.29 -24.28
N LEU A 395 0.56 -29.42 -24.12
CA LEU A 395 0.17 -29.95 -22.80
C LEU A 395 1.35 -30.61 -22.08
N GLY A 396 2.55 -30.48 -22.63
CA GLY A 396 3.79 -30.98 -22.04
C GLY A 396 3.99 -32.48 -22.24
N PHE A 397 3.49 -33.09 -23.33
CA PHE A 397 3.74 -34.49 -23.68
C PHE A 397 4.68 -34.61 -24.89
N LYS A 398 5.81 -35.32 -24.80
CA LYS A 398 6.76 -35.48 -25.91
C LYS A 398 7.16 -36.93 -26.12
N SER A 399 7.69 -37.24 -27.30
CA SER A 399 8.29 -38.55 -27.56
C SER A 399 9.36 -38.88 -26.51
N GLY A 400 9.42 -40.13 -26.08
CA GLY A 400 10.22 -40.63 -24.97
C GLY A 400 9.58 -40.46 -23.58
N MET A 401 8.49 -39.71 -23.41
CA MET A 401 7.83 -39.62 -22.11
C MET A 401 7.08 -40.91 -21.76
N GLU A 402 7.26 -41.34 -20.53
CA GLU A 402 6.34 -42.29 -19.90
C GLU A 402 5.05 -41.58 -19.53
N VAL A 403 3.95 -42.17 -19.96
CA VAL A 403 2.60 -41.69 -19.70
C VAL A 403 1.76 -42.80 -19.14
N ILE A 404 0.75 -42.41 -18.38
CA ILE A 404 -0.21 -43.33 -17.78
C ILE A 404 -1.62 -42.90 -18.13
N ARG A 405 -2.43 -43.86 -18.59
CA ARG A 405 -3.85 -43.65 -18.85
C ARG A 405 -4.60 -43.67 -17.53
N LYS A 406 -5.35 -42.61 -17.23
CA LYS A 406 -6.05 -42.48 -15.94
C LYS A 406 -7.18 -43.51 -15.74
N ALA A 407 -7.74 -44.05 -16.82
CA ALA A 407 -8.90 -44.93 -16.75
C ALA A 407 -8.56 -46.32 -16.19
N ASP A 408 -7.36 -46.82 -16.47
CA ASP A 408 -6.96 -48.20 -16.15
C ASP A 408 -5.48 -48.33 -15.77
N ASP A 409 -4.83 -47.21 -15.49
CA ASP A 409 -3.42 -47.11 -15.11
C ASP A 409 -2.44 -47.77 -16.09
N THR A 410 -2.88 -47.96 -17.35
CA THR A 410 -2.01 -48.54 -18.37
C THR A 410 -0.87 -47.58 -18.70
N LYS A 411 0.35 -48.11 -18.64
CA LYS A 411 1.57 -47.35 -18.90
C LYS A 411 2.08 -47.60 -20.30
N GLY A 412 2.56 -46.54 -20.92
CA GLY A 412 3.25 -46.61 -22.20
C GLY A 412 4.22 -45.46 -22.35
N THR A 413 5.11 -45.60 -23.31
CA THR A 413 6.05 -44.56 -23.70
C THR A 413 5.56 -43.95 -25.01
N ILE A 414 5.44 -42.63 -25.07
CA ILE A 414 5.17 -41.94 -26.33
C ILE A 414 6.35 -42.18 -27.25
N VAL A 415 6.10 -42.72 -28.44
CA VAL A 415 7.13 -42.90 -29.47
C VAL A 415 7.02 -41.84 -30.53
N ASP A 416 5.79 -41.47 -30.89
CA ASP A 416 5.51 -40.49 -31.93
C ASP A 416 4.20 -39.76 -31.63
N ILE A 417 4.10 -38.52 -32.04
CA ILE A 417 2.90 -37.70 -31.88
C ILE A 417 2.57 -37.16 -33.27
N SER A 418 1.32 -37.28 -33.69
CA SER A 418 0.79 -36.67 -34.90
C SER A 418 -0.34 -35.68 -34.56
N SER A 419 -0.83 -34.95 -35.56
CA SER A 419 -1.98 -34.05 -35.40
C SER A 419 -3.28 -34.75 -34.99
N GLU A 420 -3.42 -36.05 -35.27
CA GLU A 420 -4.64 -36.82 -34.98
C GLU A 420 -4.43 -37.93 -33.94
N ASN A 421 -3.23 -38.52 -33.86
CA ASN A 421 -2.93 -39.69 -33.04
C ASN A 421 -1.60 -39.56 -32.29
N VAL A 422 -1.45 -40.31 -31.20
CA VAL A 422 -0.23 -40.47 -30.40
C VAL A 422 0.12 -41.94 -30.42
N ARG A 423 1.30 -42.27 -30.96
CA ARG A 423 1.79 -43.65 -31.02
C ARG A 423 2.56 -43.98 -29.75
N LEU A 424 2.13 -45.04 -29.07
CA LEU A 424 2.62 -45.47 -27.77
C LEU A 424 3.25 -46.86 -27.87
N LYS A 425 4.44 -47.04 -27.31
CA LYS A 425 4.98 -48.36 -27.01
C LYS A 425 4.52 -48.74 -25.61
N MET A 426 3.69 -49.76 -25.52
CA MET A 426 3.13 -50.20 -24.25
C MET A 426 4.09 -51.16 -23.54
N ALA A 427 3.82 -51.48 -22.28
CA ALA A 427 4.68 -52.37 -21.48
C ALA A 427 4.86 -53.78 -22.07
N ASP A 428 3.93 -54.24 -22.93
CA ASP A 428 4.03 -55.51 -23.68
C ASP A 428 5.00 -55.43 -24.89
N GLY A 429 5.62 -54.27 -25.10
CA GLY A 429 6.57 -54.00 -26.18
C GLY A 429 5.92 -53.71 -27.53
N LYS A 430 4.59 -53.80 -27.65
CA LYS A 430 3.86 -53.55 -28.90
C LYS A 430 3.52 -52.06 -29.06
N MET A 431 3.28 -51.69 -30.31
CA MET A 431 2.95 -50.31 -30.71
C MET A 431 1.43 -50.18 -30.85
N TYR A 432 0.88 -49.13 -30.25
CA TYR A 432 -0.54 -48.80 -30.30
C TYR A 432 -0.72 -47.33 -30.65
N GLU A 433 -1.88 -46.97 -31.22
CA GLU A 433 -2.25 -45.59 -31.47
C GLU A 433 -3.42 -45.17 -30.58
N ALA A 434 -3.29 -44.02 -29.94
CA ALA A 434 -4.34 -43.37 -29.17
C ALA A 434 -4.65 -42.01 -29.78
N SER A 435 -5.91 -41.59 -29.82
CA SER A 435 -6.23 -40.26 -30.39
C SER A 435 -5.52 -39.12 -29.64
N ALA A 436 -5.01 -38.13 -30.36
CA ALA A 436 -4.44 -36.91 -29.79
C ALA A 436 -5.45 -36.19 -28.89
N GLN A 437 -6.73 -36.19 -29.28
CA GLN A 437 -7.81 -35.60 -28.48
C GLN A 437 -7.93 -36.24 -27.09
N SER A 438 -7.62 -37.53 -26.93
CA SER A 438 -7.67 -38.18 -25.61
C SER A 438 -6.61 -37.65 -24.62
N PHE A 439 -5.46 -37.20 -25.11
CA PHE A 439 -4.45 -36.52 -24.30
C PHE A 439 -4.89 -35.10 -23.97
N VAL A 440 -5.51 -34.42 -24.94
CA VAL A 440 -6.08 -33.07 -24.76
C VAL A 440 -7.20 -33.03 -23.72
N ASP A 441 -8.06 -34.05 -23.71
CA ASP A 441 -9.11 -34.21 -22.70
C ASP A 441 -8.56 -34.58 -21.31
N GLY A 442 -7.24 -34.69 -21.16
CA GLY A 442 -6.58 -35.03 -19.90
C GLY A 442 -6.79 -36.48 -19.45
N LYS A 443 -7.10 -37.41 -20.37
CA LYS A 443 -7.28 -38.84 -20.05
C LYS A 443 -5.95 -39.56 -19.82
N TRP A 444 -4.86 -38.93 -20.26
CA TRP A 444 -3.48 -39.35 -20.01
C TRP A 444 -2.77 -38.29 -19.16
N LYS A 445 -1.78 -38.72 -18.38
CA LYS A 445 -0.90 -37.83 -17.62
C LYS A 445 0.54 -38.33 -17.69
N GLN A 446 1.49 -37.41 -17.55
CA GLN A 446 2.90 -37.78 -17.45
C GLN A 446 3.11 -38.68 -16.24
N HIS A 447 3.82 -39.79 -16.43
CA HIS A 447 4.31 -40.61 -15.35
C HIS A 447 5.68 -40.08 -14.93
N VAL A 448 5.71 -39.31 -13.84
CA VAL A 448 6.97 -38.88 -13.22
C VAL A 448 7.30 -39.87 -12.10
N PRO A 449 8.43 -40.59 -12.16
CA PRO A 449 8.89 -41.44 -11.06
C PRO A 449 9.10 -40.57 -9.81
N LYS A 450 8.68 -41.03 -8.63
CA LYS A 450 8.94 -40.28 -7.38
C LYS A 450 10.45 -40.06 -7.21
N GLN A 451 10.87 -38.79 -7.12
CA GLN A 451 12.27 -38.43 -6.85
C GLN A 451 12.62 -38.69 -5.38
N GLU A 452 13.81 -39.22 -5.13
CA GLU A 452 14.31 -39.42 -3.77
C GLU A 452 14.79 -38.10 -3.14
N PRO A 453 14.59 -37.88 -1.82
CA PRO A 453 14.99 -36.64 -1.15
C PRO A 453 16.49 -36.35 -1.25
N THR A 454 16.85 -35.10 -1.57
CA THR A 454 18.24 -34.63 -1.53
C THR A 454 18.63 -34.11 -0.14
N LEU A 455 19.73 -34.62 0.39
CA LEU A 455 20.25 -34.24 1.71
C LEU A 455 20.98 -32.89 1.67
N PHE A 456 20.47 -31.88 2.38
CA PHE A 456 21.15 -30.59 2.57
C PHE A 456 22.09 -30.63 3.80
N LYS A 457 23.39 -30.80 3.54
CA LYS A 457 24.40 -31.08 4.58
C LYS A 457 24.79 -29.87 5.45
N GLU A 458 24.61 -28.64 4.97
CA GLU A 458 25.15 -27.42 5.60
C GLU A 458 24.14 -26.62 6.44
N TRP A 459 22.94 -27.16 6.66
CA TRP A 459 21.88 -26.44 7.38
C TRP A 459 22.30 -25.93 8.77
N ALA A 460 23.20 -26.64 9.46
CA ALA A 460 23.67 -26.29 10.80
C ALA A 460 24.46 -24.96 10.84
N THR A 461 24.96 -24.45 9.72
CA THR A 461 25.57 -23.12 9.62
C THR A 461 24.52 -22.00 9.65
N TYR A 462 23.31 -22.31 9.18
CA TYR A 462 22.16 -21.41 9.13
C TYR A 462 21.18 -21.65 10.29
N SER A 463 21.59 -22.42 11.30
CA SER A 463 20.76 -22.70 12.47
C SER A 463 20.37 -21.40 13.18
N PRO A 464 19.14 -21.28 13.72
CA PRO A 464 18.70 -20.09 14.45
C PRO A 464 19.65 -19.65 15.56
N VAL A 465 20.36 -20.59 16.19
CA VAL A 465 21.34 -20.28 17.25
C VAL A 465 22.55 -19.48 16.78
N LYS A 466 22.79 -19.39 15.46
CA LYS A 466 23.85 -18.61 14.82
C LYS A 466 23.34 -17.30 14.22
N ASN A 467 22.05 -16.99 14.39
CA ASN A 467 21.43 -15.80 13.82
C ASN A 467 21.53 -14.61 14.80
N ASP A 468 22.10 -13.51 14.33
CA ASP A 468 22.30 -12.29 15.14
C ASP A 468 20.98 -11.54 15.42
N GLU A 469 19.99 -11.58 14.52
CA GLU A 469 18.68 -10.94 14.74
C GLU A 469 17.88 -11.63 15.85
N LEU A 470 17.95 -12.97 15.91
CA LEU A 470 17.37 -13.73 17.01
C LEU A 470 18.07 -13.38 18.32
N THR A 471 19.40 -13.26 18.30
CA THR A 471 20.19 -12.83 19.47
C THR A 471 19.78 -11.42 19.93
N MET A 472 19.62 -10.47 19.01
CA MET A 472 19.13 -9.12 19.32
C MET A 472 17.74 -9.14 19.96
N SER A 473 16.84 -10.01 19.47
CA SER A 473 15.48 -10.14 20.00
C SER A 473 15.48 -10.65 21.44
N VAL A 474 16.28 -11.69 21.73
CA VAL A 474 16.44 -12.23 23.09
C VAL A 474 17.04 -11.18 24.03
N VAL A 475 18.11 -10.52 23.61
CA VAL A 475 18.78 -9.50 24.43
C VAL A 475 17.87 -8.29 24.68
N ARG A 476 17.08 -7.85 23.68
CA ARG A 476 16.07 -6.79 23.87
C ARG A 476 15.03 -7.18 24.92
N GLY A 477 14.59 -8.44 24.90
CA GLY A 477 13.71 -9.00 25.92
C GLY A 477 14.33 -8.93 27.31
N LEU A 478 15.60 -9.36 27.46
CA LEU A 478 16.32 -9.28 28.72
C LEU A 478 16.44 -7.84 29.27
N VAL A 479 16.80 -6.87 28.42
CA VAL A 479 16.87 -5.45 28.82
C VAL A 479 15.51 -4.95 29.28
N SER A 480 14.45 -5.29 28.54
CA SER A 480 13.08 -4.89 28.87
C SER A 480 12.62 -5.45 30.21
N SER A 481 12.81 -6.75 30.43
CA SER A 481 12.44 -7.42 31.69
C SER A 481 13.22 -6.85 32.87
N SER A 482 14.52 -6.59 32.70
CA SER A 482 15.36 -6.03 33.75
C SER A 482 14.94 -4.61 34.13
N MET A 483 14.53 -3.78 33.16
CA MET A 483 13.97 -2.45 33.44
C MET A 483 12.68 -2.55 34.26
N ILE A 484 11.79 -3.49 33.92
CA ILE A 484 10.51 -3.69 34.64
C ILE A 484 10.75 -4.20 36.07
N GLU A 485 11.63 -5.18 36.25
CA GLU A 485 11.98 -5.71 37.55
C GLU A 485 12.54 -4.60 38.46
N GLN A 486 13.50 -3.83 37.96
CA GLN A 486 14.07 -2.71 38.69
C GLN A 486 13.02 -1.64 39.02
N TYR A 487 12.15 -1.29 38.07
CA TYR A 487 11.12 -0.26 38.25
C TYR A 487 10.02 -0.68 39.24
N THR A 488 9.62 -1.95 39.23
CA THR A 488 8.57 -2.48 40.13
C THR A 488 9.00 -2.45 41.61
N SER A 489 10.30 -2.42 41.88
CA SER A 489 10.84 -2.27 43.25
C SER A 489 10.77 -0.85 43.82
N MET A 490 10.41 0.16 42.99
CA MET A 490 10.39 1.57 43.39
C MET A 490 9.08 1.98 44.06
N LYS A 491 9.18 2.79 45.12
CA LYS A 491 8.05 3.49 45.73
C LYS A 491 7.82 4.85 45.01
N LEU A 492 6.82 4.91 44.14
CA LEU A 492 6.56 6.08 43.27
C LEU A 492 5.80 7.22 43.96
N ASP A 493 5.21 6.96 45.13
CA ASP A 493 4.37 7.88 45.89
C ASP A 493 5.13 9.06 46.51
N GLN A 494 6.46 9.01 46.51
CA GLN A 494 7.34 10.02 47.13
C GLN A 494 7.71 11.20 46.21
N LEU A 495 7.21 11.22 44.97
CA LEU A 495 7.54 12.24 43.97
C LEU A 495 6.30 12.98 43.45
N ASP A 496 6.48 14.24 43.11
CA ASP A 496 5.56 15.01 42.27
C ASP A 496 6.17 15.22 40.88
N VAL A 497 5.36 15.01 39.84
CA VAL A 497 5.78 15.08 38.44
C VAL A 497 4.95 16.15 37.73
N PHE A 498 5.62 17.19 37.25
CA PHE A 498 5.03 18.32 36.56
C PHE A 498 5.36 18.22 35.06
N LEU A 499 4.35 18.41 34.19
CA LEU A 499 4.52 18.38 32.73
C LEU A 499 4.29 19.74 32.07
N LYS A 500 3.46 20.59 32.68
CA LYS A 500 3.10 21.94 32.19
C LYS A 500 3.06 22.91 33.38
N PRO A 501 3.40 24.20 33.20
CA PRO A 501 3.94 24.82 31.97
C PRO A 501 5.38 24.39 31.66
N SER A 502 6.09 23.85 32.64
CA SER A 502 7.44 23.31 32.51
C SER A 502 7.52 21.91 33.09
N ARG A 503 8.45 21.09 32.57
CA ARG A 503 8.75 19.79 33.15
C ARG A 503 9.55 19.96 34.44
N ASP A 504 9.13 19.27 35.49
CA ASP A 504 9.84 19.23 36.76
C ASP A 504 9.52 17.93 37.50
N VAL A 505 10.43 17.50 38.36
CA VAL A 505 10.21 16.38 39.28
C VAL A 505 10.67 16.85 40.64
N GLN A 506 9.81 16.76 41.66
CA GLN A 506 10.11 17.20 43.02
C GLN A 506 9.91 16.06 44.02
N VAL A 507 10.65 16.10 45.13
CA VAL A 507 10.47 15.13 46.23
C VAL A 507 9.40 15.60 47.22
N LYS A 508 8.61 14.68 47.76
CA LYS A 508 7.60 14.97 48.80
C LYS A 508 8.13 14.89 50.22
N SER A 509 9.24 14.17 50.41
CA SER A 509 9.86 13.91 51.70
C SER A 509 11.38 14.08 51.61
N SER A 510 12.03 14.33 52.75
CA SER A 510 13.48 14.47 52.79
C SER A 510 14.19 13.14 52.56
N PHE A 511 15.32 13.20 51.86
CA PHE A 511 16.21 12.05 51.62
C PHE A 511 17.63 12.39 52.04
N ALA A 512 18.26 11.48 52.78
CA ALA A 512 19.71 11.51 52.98
C ALA A 512 20.43 11.30 51.63
N VAL A 513 21.72 11.67 51.58
CA VAL A 513 22.57 11.42 50.41
C VAL A 513 22.50 9.94 50.01
N HIS A 514 22.26 9.65 48.73
CA HIS A 514 22.02 8.34 48.12
C HIS A 514 20.76 7.59 48.62
N GLY A 515 19.89 8.27 49.37
CA GLY A 515 18.64 7.71 49.91
C GLY A 515 17.54 7.56 48.87
N LEU A 516 17.50 8.40 47.84
CA LEU A 516 16.60 8.29 46.70
C LEU A 516 17.28 7.54 45.56
N LYS A 517 16.60 6.52 45.02
CA LYS A 517 17.04 5.75 43.85
C LYS A 517 15.89 5.65 42.85
N LEU A 518 16.14 6.09 41.62
CA LEU A 518 15.19 6.12 40.52
C LEU A 518 15.65 5.14 39.44
N PRO A 519 14.94 4.01 39.27
CA PRO A 519 15.15 3.11 38.14
C PRO A 519 14.82 3.76 36.81
N ILE A 520 15.52 3.34 35.77
CA ILE A 520 15.34 3.89 34.43
C ILE A 520 14.65 2.83 33.56
N ALA A 521 13.52 3.22 32.98
CA ALA A 521 12.72 2.38 32.11
C ALA A 521 12.30 3.18 30.88
N SER A 522 12.38 2.58 29.69
CA SER A 522 11.97 3.18 28.43
C SER A 522 11.44 2.10 27.48
N SER A 523 10.51 2.46 26.61
CA SER A 523 10.09 1.61 25.49
C SER A 523 11.07 1.66 24.31
N ARG A 524 12.07 2.55 24.35
CA ARG A 524 13.02 2.78 23.26
C ARG A 524 14.39 2.21 23.59
N ILE A 525 14.60 0.96 23.18
CA ILE A 525 15.90 0.28 23.23
C ILE A 525 16.51 0.29 21.82
N ASP A 526 17.70 0.86 21.70
CA ASP A 526 18.45 1.04 20.46
C ASP A 526 19.64 0.09 20.41
N PHE A 527 19.85 -0.52 19.23
CA PHE A 527 21.00 -1.36 18.93
C PHE A 527 21.74 -0.72 17.76
N ARG A 528 22.99 -0.32 17.97
CA ARG A 528 23.85 0.23 16.91
C ARG A 528 25.09 -0.61 16.74
N VAL A 529 25.68 -0.59 15.56
CA VAL A 529 26.94 -1.30 15.34
C VAL A 529 27.98 -0.77 16.32
N HIS A 530 28.75 -1.66 16.94
CA HIS A 530 29.71 -1.27 17.96
C HIS A 530 30.72 -0.25 17.39
N GLY A 531 30.87 0.89 18.08
CA GLY A 531 31.69 2.01 17.63
C GLY A 531 30.90 3.17 17.00
N GLU A 532 29.63 2.97 16.64
CA GLU A 532 28.77 4.06 16.19
C GLU A 532 28.35 4.98 17.34
N LYS A 533 28.14 6.27 17.02
CA LYS A 533 27.66 7.26 17.97
C LYS A 533 26.23 6.93 18.41
N ILE A 534 26.03 6.81 19.72
CA ILE A 534 24.68 6.62 20.29
C ILE A 534 23.85 7.92 20.18
N PRO A 535 22.51 7.83 20.10
CA PRO A 535 21.65 9.01 20.00
C PRO A 535 21.81 9.95 21.20
N SER A 536 21.70 11.26 20.96
CA SER A 536 21.80 12.27 22.02
C SER A 536 20.78 12.03 23.14
N GLY A 537 21.21 12.24 24.39
CA GLY A 537 20.39 12.01 25.59
C GLY A 537 20.18 10.53 25.95
N SER A 538 20.63 9.58 25.12
CA SER A 538 20.62 8.16 25.46
C SER A 538 21.76 7.81 26.41
N PHE A 539 21.71 6.62 27.00
CA PHE A 539 22.84 6.06 27.72
C PHE A 539 23.05 4.60 27.32
N GLN A 540 24.32 4.22 27.19
CA GLN A 540 24.72 2.84 26.92
C GLN A 540 24.45 1.98 28.15
N VAL A 541 23.84 0.82 27.94
CA VAL A 541 23.55 -0.15 29.01
C VAL A 541 24.34 -1.44 28.90
N ALA A 542 24.72 -1.83 27.68
CA ALA A 542 25.44 -3.07 27.44
C ALA A 542 26.05 -3.09 26.03
N LEU A 543 26.85 -4.12 25.77
CA LEU A 543 27.32 -4.51 24.45
C LEU A 543 26.73 -5.88 24.10
N MET A 544 26.22 -6.05 22.89
CA MET A 544 25.80 -7.35 22.40
C MET A 544 26.98 -8.10 21.79
N VAL A 545 27.09 -9.39 22.07
CA VAL A 545 28.00 -10.31 21.40
C VAL A 545 27.21 -11.14 20.39
N GLY A 546 27.67 -11.15 19.13
CA GLY A 546 27.01 -11.89 18.06
C GLY A 546 27.05 -13.41 18.29
N ALA A 547 26.11 -14.11 17.67
CA ALA A 547 25.85 -15.54 17.88
C ALA A 547 27.05 -16.45 17.56
N SER A 548 27.95 -16.00 16.69
CA SER A 548 29.15 -16.72 16.27
C SER A 548 30.47 -16.02 16.65
N SER A 549 30.44 -15.03 17.55
CA SER A 549 31.59 -14.19 17.89
C SER A 549 31.76 -14.06 19.41
N THR A 550 32.96 -13.69 19.85
CA THR A 550 33.25 -13.28 21.24
C THR A 550 33.46 -11.76 21.36
N LYS A 551 33.49 -11.06 20.22
CA LYS A 551 33.65 -9.62 20.13
C LYS A 551 32.27 -8.92 20.15
N PRO A 552 32.18 -7.72 20.75
CA PRO A 552 31.00 -6.88 20.64
C PRO A 552 30.63 -6.65 19.18
N SER A 553 29.39 -6.95 18.81
CA SER A 553 28.81 -6.61 17.51
C SER A 553 28.02 -5.30 17.59
N HIS A 554 27.30 -5.09 18.68
CA HIS A 554 26.42 -3.91 18.84
C HIS A 554 26.59 -3.22 20.20
N THR A 555 26.42 -1.91 20.21
CA THR A 555 26.21 -1.11 21.41
C THR A 555 24.70 -1.03 21.69
N ILE A 556 24.29 -1.34 22.91
CA ILE A 556 22.89 -1.28 23.35
C ILE A 556 22.71 -0.02 24.18
N SER A 557 21.76 0.81 23.80
CA SER A 557 21.45 2.05 24.53
C SER A 557 19.96 2.21 24.78
N VAL A 558 19.62 2.90 25.86
CA VAL A 558 18.25 3.24 26.23
C VAL A 558 18.03 4.72 25.96
N GLN A 559 16.99 5.02 25.17
CA GLN A 559 16.68 6.40 24.77
C GLN A 559 15.61 7.03 25.68
N PRO A 560 15.62 8.36 25.82
CA PRO A 560 14.55 9.08 26.50
C PRO A 560 13.18 8.82 25.85
N PHE A 561 12.18 8.49 26.66
CA PHE A 561 10.80 8.34 26.21
C PHE A 561 9.82 8.85 27.27
N VAL A 562 8.97 9.80 26.85
CA VAL A 562 7.89 10.35 27.68
C VAL A 562 6.64 10.42 26.81
N GLN A 563 5.55 9.84 27.28
CA GLN A 563 4.23 9.92 26.67
C GLN A 563 3.25 10.38 27.74
N ALA A 564 2.87 11.66 27.69
CA ALA A 564 1.84 12.19 28.57
C ALA A 564 0.51 11.46 28.29
N PRO A 565 -0.26 11.11 29.34
CA PRO A 565 -1.59 10.54 29.14
C PRO A 565 -2.47 11.56 28.40
N LYS A 566 -3.16 11.08 27.36
CA LYS A 566 -4.19 11.89 26.67
C LYS A 566 -5.43 11.96 27.56
N GLU A 567 -6.17 13.07 27.47
CA GLU A 567 -7.43 13.24 28.20
C GLU A 567 -8.40 12.09 27.89
N GLY A 568 -8.96 11.46 28.92
CA GLY A 568 -9.81 10.26 28.78
C GLY A 568 -9.07 8.94 28.49
N SER A 569 -7.74 8.93 28.28
CA SER A 569 -6.96 7.72 28.02
C SER A 569 -6.28 7.17 29.26
N LYS A 570 -6.31 5.84 29.41
CA LYS A 570 -5.50 5.10 30.39
C LYS A 570 -4.06 4.83 29.92
N GLN A 571 -3.73 5.18 28.68
CA GLN A 571 -2.40 4.97 28.12
C GLN A 571 -1.50 6.19 28.34
N GLY A 572 -0.35 5.95 28.95
CA GLY A 572 0.72 6.92 29.15
C GLY A 572 2.02 6.21 29.53
N PHE A 573 3.13 6.93 29.43
CA PHE A 573 4.44 6.45 29.85
C PHE A 573 5.19 7.61 30.50
N LEU A 574 5.15 7.66 31.82
CA LEU A 574 5.84 8.68 32.62
C LEU A 574 6.87 7.98 33.49
N ASN A 575 8.14 8.14 33.15
CA ASN A 575 9.24 7.81 34.04
C ASN A 575 9.90 9.13 34.48
N PRO A 576 9.96 9.45 35.80
CA PRO A 576 10.60 10.66 36.31
C PRO A 576 12.03 10.88 35.80
N ALA A 577 12.78 9.81 35.53
CA ALA A 577 14.13 9.85 34.95
C ALA A 577 14.21 10.62 33.62
N TRP A 578 13.13 10.63 32.84
CA TRP A 578 13.07 11.30 31.53
C TRP A 578 12.38 12.67 31.56
N ILE A 579 11.90 13.07 32.75
CA ILE A 579 11.17 14.33 32.95
C ILE A 579 12.01 15.32 33.75
N MET A 580 12.89 14.84 34.62
CA MET A 580 13.82 15.66 35.39
C MET A 580 14.68 16.55 34.49
N LYS A 581 15.09 17.69 35.02
CA LYS A 581 16.00 18.60 34.34
C LYS A 581 17.40 17.98 34.28
N CYS A 582 18.17 18.35 33.27
CA CYS A 582 19.58 17.98 33.16
C CYS A 582 20.45 19.23 33.19
N THR A 583 21.62 19.14 33.80
CA THR A 583 22.66 20.18 33.78
C THR A 583 24.02 19.54 33.46
N SER A 584 24.91 20.32 32.85
CA SER A 584 26.32 19.93 32.70
C SER A 584 27.20 20.50 33.81
N ASP A 585 26.64 21.29 34.73
CA ASP A 585 27.31 21.85 35.90
C ASP A 585 27.04 20.93 37.11
N TYR A 586 28.10 20.43 37.74
CA TYR A 586 27.97 19.51 38.87
C TYR A 586 27.35 20.18 40.09
N ASP A 587 27.57 21.49 40.27
CA ASP A 587 27.10 22.23 41.43
C ASP A 587 25.61 22.64 41.30
N GLU A 588 25.08 22.66 40.08
CA GLU A 588 23.64 22.87 39.81
C GLU A 588 22.82 21.58 39.92
N GLY A 589 23.49 20.42 39.90
CA GLY A 589 22.85 19.11 39.97
C GLY A 589 22.65 18.62 41.39
N ASN A 590 21.74 17.66 41.56
CA ASN A 590 21.60 16.89 42.79
C ASN A 590 21.40 15.38 42.55
N MET A 591 21.27 14.97 41.29
CA MET A 591 21.12 13.57 40.88
C MET A 591 22.25 13.12 39.94
N GLU A 592 22.68 11.88 40.06
CA GLU A 592 23.71 11.26 39.21
C GLU A 592 23.34 9.84 38.79
N PHE A 593 23.93 9.35 37.70
CA PHE A 593 23.89 7.93 37.38
C PHE A 593 24.78 7.15 38.34
N HIS A 594 24.24 6.08 38.90
CA HIS A 594 24.94 5.18 39.78
C HIS A 594 24.74 3.73 39.36
N CYS A 595 25.79 2.94 39.46
CA CYS A 595 25.72 1.51 39.29
C CYS A 595 26.62 0.80 40.31
N SER A 596 26.21 -0.37 40.76
CA SER A 596 26.93 -1.20 41.73
C SER A 596 28.13 -1.99 41.16
N GLY A 597 28.66 -1.63 39.97
CA GLY A 597 29.75 -2.36 39.31
C GLY A 597 30.60 -1.52 38.35
N LYS A 598 31.92 -1.79 38.28
CA LYS A 598 32.92 -0.95 37.59
C LYS A 598 32.85 -0.92 36.06
N ASN A 599 31.98 -1.69 35.38
CA ASN A 599 31.95 -1.80 33.91
C ASN A 599 30.55 -2.10 33.34
N TRP A 600 29.49 -1.68 34.03
CA TRP A 600 28.11 -2.04 33.68
C TRP A 600 27.73 -1.70 32.23
N ALA A 601 28.10 -0.51 31.72
CA ALA A 601 27.80 -0.12 30.34
C ALA A 601 28.50 -1.01 29.31
N ASN A 602 29.61 -1.65 29.68
CA ASN A 602 30.40 -2.55 28.83
C ASN A 602 30.13 -4.03 29.14
N GLN A 603 29.10 -4.34 29.92
CA GLN A 603 28.68 -5.73 30.13
C GLN A 603 28.30 -6.36 28.79
N LYS A 604 28.71 -7.60 28.58
CA LYS A 604 28.48 -8.33 27.32
C LYS A 604 27.25 -9.20 27.46
N LEU A 605 26.27 -9.01 26.60
CA LEU A 605 25.04 -9.78 26.54
C LEU A 605 25.00 -10.63 25.27
N SER A 606 24.47 -11.84 25.40
CA SER A 606 24.26 -12.81 24.32
C SER A 606 22.88 -13.44 24.48
N SER A 607 22.53 -14.33 23.55
CA SER A 607 21.28 -15.12 23.60
C SER A 607 21.18 -16.05 24.82
N THR A 608 22.28 -16.28 25.52
CA THR A 608 22.34 -17.11 26.74
C THR A 608 22.38 -16.30 28.03
N SER A 609 22.43 -14.97 27.94
CA SER A 609 22.39 -14.10 29.12
C SER A 609 21.03 -14.19 29.80
N THR A 610 21.03 -14.40 31.11
CA THR A 610 19.82 -14.52 31.93
C THR A 610 19.58 -13.33 32.85
N SER A 611 20.57 -12.47 33.04
CA SER A 611 20.50 -11.27 33.87
C SER A 611 21.40 -10.17 33.32
N MET A 612 21.11 -8.93 33.71
CA MET A 612 21.99 -7.78 33.45
C MET A 612 21.92 -6.78 34.61
N THR A 613 22.94 -5.93 34.72
CA THR A 613 22.93 -4.83 35.70
C THR A 613 22.54 -3.53 35.02
N LEU A 614 21.46 -2.89 35.48
CA LEU A 614 21.04 -1.57 35.01
C LEU A 614 21.48 -0.47 35.98
N PRO A 615 21.84 0.71 35.49
CA PRO A 615 22.11 1.85 36.35
C PRO A 615 20.81 2.34 37.00
N VAL A 616 20.94 3.04 38.11
CA VAL A 616 19.88 3.84 38.73
C VAL A 616 20.32 5.29 38.78
N ILE A 617 19.39 6.22 38.80
CA ILE A 617 19.68 7.61 39.14
C ILE A 617 19.55 7.76 40.65
N ARG A 618 20.53 8.34 41.33
CA ARG A 618 20.48 8.58 42.78
C ARG A 618 20.84 10.01 43.14
N ASN A 619 20.40 10.47 44.30
CA ASN A 619 20.79 11.79 44.80
C ASN A 619 22.21 11.76 45.39
N TYR A 620 23.06 12.73 45.06
CA TYR A 620 24.39 12.90 45.67
C TYR A 620 24.45 14.05 46.68
N THR A 621 23.40 14.85 46.78
CA THR A 621 23.19 15.83 47.85
C THR A 621 22.00 15.41 48.72
N LYS A 622 21.88 16.01 49.91
CA LYS A 622 20.67 15.85 50.75
C LYS A 622 19.50 16.56 50.04
N LEU A 623 18.32 15.94 50.08
CA LEU A 623 17.08 16.52 49.52
C LEU A 623 16.08 16.79 50.64
N GLU A 624 15.35 17.89 50.52
CA GLU A 624 14.22 18.28 51.35
C GLU A 624 12.92 18.32 50.53
N SER A 625 11.77 18.25 51.21
CA SER A 625 10.46 18.31 50.54
C SER A 625 10.34 19.57 49.67
N GLY A 626 9.94 19.40 48.41
CA GLY A 626 9.82 20.46 47.40
C GLY A 626 11.06 20.66 46.51
N ASP A 627 12.20 20.04 46.82
CA ASP A 627 13.40 20.17 45.99
C ASP A 627 13.20 19.56 44.60
N SER A 628 13.54 20.33 43.55
CA SER A 628 13.58 19.86 42.17
C SER A 628 14.75 18.91 41.93
N LEU A 629 14.50 17.79 41.25
CA LEU A 629 15.54 16.86 40.83
C LEU A 629 16.21 17.33 39.54
N VAL A 630 17.54 17.44 39.58
CA VAL A 630 18.39 17.90 38.48
C VAL A 630 19.55 16.92 38.27
N LEU A 631 19.56 16.28 37.10
CA LEU A 631 20.53 15.26 36.72
C LEU A 631 21.79 15.86 36.12
N TYR A 632 22.92 15.56 36.74
CA TYR A 632 24.23 15.89 36.18
C TYR A 632 24.55 15.00 34.96
N ARG A 633 24.80 15.64 33.82
CA ARG A 633 25.12 15.05 32.51
C ARG A 633 26.27 15.84 31.85
N PRO A 634 27.54 15.57 32.22
CA PRO A 634 28.69 16.31 31.70
C PRO A 634 28.83 16.23 30.17
N GLU A 635 28.37 15.14 29.56
CA GLU A 635 28.36 14.93 28.11
C GLU A 635 27.39 15.85 27.35
N LEU A 636 26.49 16.55 28.04
CA LEU A 636 25.62 17.56 27.44
C LEU A 636 26.26 18.95 27.40
N ALA A 637 27.49 19.11 27.91
CA ALA A 637 28.24 20.35 27.80
C ALA A 637 28.35 20.75 26.31
N LYS A 638 27.90 21.96 25.98
CA LYS A 638 27.97 22.48 24.60
C LYS A 638 29.44 22.62 24.20
N THR A 639 29.92 21.82 23.25
CA THR A 639 31.10 22.15 22.46
C THR A 639 30.73 23.31 21.55
N GLN A 640 31.03 24.54 21.99
CA GLN A 640 30.86 25.73 21.16
C GLN A 640 31.92 25.74 20.05
N GLU A 641 31.57 25.22 18.86
CA GLU A 641 32.09 25.81 17.63
C GLU A 641 31.20 27.02 17.33
N VAL A 642 31.63 28.18 17.82
CA VAL A 642 30.99 29.45 17.47
C VAL A 642 31.33 29.72 16.00
N GLU A 643 30.31 29.77 15.15
CA GLU A 643 30.45 30.12 13.73
C GLU A 643 31.12 31.50 13.57
N THR A 644 32.25 31.54 12.87
CA THR A 644 32.91 32.81 12.53
C THR A 644 32.16 33.50 11.40
N LEU A 645 31.41 34.55 11.70
CA LEU A 645 30.66 35.33 10.71
C LEU A 645 31.60 36.05 9.73
N GLN A 646 31.42 35.80 8.43
CA GLN A 646 32.13 36.49 7.35
C GLN A 646 31.31 37.70 6.86
N PRO A 647 31.93 38.87 6.61
CA PRO A 647 31.21 40.04 6.09
C PRO A 647 30.75 39.83 4.65
N VAL A 648 29.53 40.30 4.34
CA VAL A 648 28.93 40.23 3.00
C VAL A 648 29.73 41.08 2.03
N SER A 649 30.36 40.45 1.02
CA SER A 649 30.96 41.18 -0.08
C SER A 649 29.85 41.81 -0.94
N LYS A 650 29.91 43.14 -1.11
CA LYS A 650 28.98 43.87 -1.97
C LYS A 650 29.16 43.35 -3.40
N ARG A 651 28.10 42.75 -3.97
CA ARG A 651 28.07 42.45 -5.41
C ARG A 651 28.28 43.74 -6.21
N PRO A 652 29.20 43.77 -7.19
CA PRO A 652 29.29 44.91 -8.10
C PRO A 652 28.00 44.99 -8.89
N ARG A 653 27.37 46.17 -8.90
CA ARG A 653 26.25 46.44 -9.81
C ARG A 653 26.76 46.35 -11.25
N LYS A 654 26.18 45.47 -12.05
CA LYS A 654 26.12 45.57 -13.50
C LYS A 654 24.67 45.48 -13.92
#